data_AF-A0A3D4G1V4-F1
#
_entry.id   AF-A0A3D4G1V4-F1
#
_cell.length_a   1.000
_cell.length_b   1.000
_cell.length_c   1.000
_cell.angle_alpha   90.00
_cell.angle_beta   90.00
_cell.angle_gamma   90.00
#
_symmetry.space_group_name_H-M   'P 1'
#
loop_
_entity.id
_entity.type
_entity.pdbx_description
1 polymer ?
#
loop_
_entity_poly.entity_id
_entity_poly.type
_entity_poly.pdbx_seq_one_letter_code
_entity_poly.pdbx_strand_id
1 'polypeptide(L)'
;GSECGFVQEDTLVLDDADYVRGQFFFLVDPSGLADYPHLDVLTLDNSAASPFVAPGPEAIQLYRFENEPLLRQQVEGYIQADADAGLGANSVRESGWFRYLQPGLDYFVHPSGLWIVLRSPLARDEMLAVTYVTATGDSVGTYNPERVQVQGGRPRLRLLKASNANHQPGRPTWEMEFHNVYRVSGSGDVDPGSVDLTISLGEKSAGRTFKQATTGEDLSFLRLFGMDEESPLDRIDEARVYRPAGEPDPFQDQPPVQGTFIVFPTLHPFRDPPALPSLRLSAAENGQILGPDANRHIYDAPDPFERDNGGLFRLTIPYRVRSEGLISSFSLGALGIRDGSERISLGDRVLVKDIDYAIDYAVGQVTLYDAETLFSADPQGTVRATWEQKQIFRTAPTSVAGFRATYGFGEQGSLDFLGLYRSEQTLFTRPQLGVEPGAIGLGGLNGRYQVKVNWLDRWLSRVPGLRSGGGSGLSLAGEMAVSLPNPNLRGEVFLDDFDATSALPLSLLAHEWVRGSAPSTNVGIEHVLPEVPGPYNTAPLVWQHAWITETLAGDSAGVHEGFLPRQEIDRQIRVSGSELREPGLLMTFGGSSDFVESRWRSITTLLGSTGVDLTKTEFLEFYATGDDHLSLVLDLGVVSEDAMFVDAVGNTQGIKANADPWGIGLLDHEADPARGEIWSDGAPDQLGVWGESCTASPQAIYRVGD
;
A
#
# COMPACT_ATOMS: atom_id res chain seq x y z
N GLY A 1 24.41 -11.70 36.90
CA GLY A 1 23.92 -12.04 35.57
C GLY A 1 24.22 -10.87 34.69
N SER A 2 25.12 -11.03 33.74
CA SER A 2 25.33 -10.06 32.66
C SER A 2 24.34 -10.42 31.57
N GLU A 3 23.32 -9.59 31.38
CA GLU A 3 22.37 -9.73 30.27
C GLU A 3 23.13 -9.56 28.96
N CYS A 4 23.29 -10.66 28.22
CA CYS A 4 23.79 -10.63 26.84
C CYS A 4 22.64 -10.13 25.96
N GLY A 5 22.78 -8.91 25.42
CA GLY A 5 21.82 -8.32 24.50
C GLY A 5 22.39 -8.24 23.08
N PHE A 6 21.58 -8.55 22.08
CA PHE A 6 21.90 -8.34 20.67
C PHE A 6 21.75 -6.87 20.33
N VAL A 7 22.67 -6.30 19.55
CA VAL A 7 22.55 -4.93 19.01
C VAL A 7 22.70 -4.99 17.50
N GLN A 8 21.64 -4.61 16.77
CA GLN A 8 21.66 -4.42 15.32
C GLN A 8 21.63 -2.92 15.02
N GLU A 9 22.56 -2.44 14.20
CA GLU A 9 22.53 -1.08 13.63
C GLU A 9 21.91 -1.12 12.24
N ASP A 10 20.95 -0.24 11.99
CA ASP A 10 20.31 -0.08 10.69
C ASP A 10 20.13 1.41 10.34
N THR A 11 19.89 1.72 9.07
CA THR A 11 19.59 3.08 8.60
C THR A 11 18.41 3.05 7.66
N LEU A 12 17.32 3.68 8.09
CA LEU A 12 16.12 3.88 7.29
C LEU A 12 16.20 5.20 6.53
N VAL A 13 15.74 5.21 5.29
CA VAL A 13 15.60 6.44 4.49
C VAL A 13 14.16 6.54 4.01
N LEU A 14 13.49 7.65 4.35
CA LEU A 14 12.11 7.95 4.00
C LEU A 14 12.02 9.30 3.27
N ASP A 15 10.98 9.50 2.48
CA ASP A 15 10.56 10.82 2.03
C ASP A 15 9.52 11.42 2.99
N ASP A 16 9.36 12.73 2.99
CA ASP A 16 8.35 13.42 3.81
C ASP A 16 6.91 13.03 3.44
N ALA A 17 6.67 12.47 2.27
CA ALA A 17 5.39 11.88 1.88
C ALA A 17 5.08 10.51 2.55
N ASP A 18 6.08 9.88 3.18
CA ASP A 18 6.01 8.54 3.78
C ASP A 18 5.58 8.55 5.26
N TYR A 19 4.77 9.53 5.67
CA TYR A 19 4.14 9.51 6.99
C TYR A 19 3.23 8.27 7.14
N VAL A 20 3.02 7.84 8.39
CA VAL A 20 2.24 6.65 8.71
C VAL A 20 0.77 6.87 8.43
N ARG A 21 0.26 6.19 7.40
CA ARG A 21 -1.14 6.28 6.98
C ARG A 21 -2.03 5.25 7.64
N GLY A 22 -3.29 5.61 7.82
CA GLY A 22 -4.34 4.70 8.25
C GLY A 22 -4.21 4.21 9.68
N GLN A 23 -3.35 4.81 10.52
CA GLN A 23 -3.00 4.24 11.82
C GLN A 23 -3.22 5.19 13.01
N PHE A 24 -2.91 6.47 12.87
CA PHE A 24 -3.01 7.46 13.94
C PHE A 24 -4.16 8.42 13.64
N PHE A 25 -5.12 8.52 14.56
CA PHE A 25 -6.31 9.35 14.37
C PHE A 25 -6.68 10.15 15.60
N PHE A 26 -7.12 11.38 15.40
CA PHE A 26 -7.78 12.15 16.44
C PHE A 26 -9.20 11.62 16.74
N LEU A 27 -9.65 11.78 17.97
CA LEU A 27 -11.04 11.52 18.40
C LEU A 27 -11.90 12.80 18.43
N VAL A 28 -11.23 13.95 18.47
CA VAL A 28 -11.80 15.29 18.44
C VAL A 28 -11.27 16.05 17.23
N ASP A 29 -11.95 17.10 16.79
CA ASP A 29 -11.45 17.90 15.67
C ASP A 29 -10.20 18.68 16.12
N PRO A 30 -9.02 18.46 15.51
CA PRO A 30 -7.78 19.09 15.95
C PRO A 30 -7.78 20.61 15.72
N SER A 31 -8.59 21.13 14.80
CA SER A 31 -8.70 22.58 14.57
C SER A 31 -9.31 23.33 15.76
N GLY A 32 -9.99 22.61 16.66
CA GLY A 32 -10.53 23.15 17.90
C GLY A 32 -9.56 23.11 19.08
N LEU A 33 -8.36 22.53 18.92
CA LEU A 33 -7.34 22.46 19.96
C LEU A 33 -6.50 23.75 20.01
N ALA A 34 -6.01 24.08 21.21
CA ALA A 34 -5.09 25.21 21.39
C ALA A 34 -3.80 24.99 20.59
N ASP A 35 -3.29 26.02 19.94
CA ASP A 35 -2.04 25.99 19.15
C ASP A 35 -2.10 25.24 17.81
N TYR A 36 -3.28 24.83 17.32
CA TYR A 36 -3.42 24.31 15.95
C TYR A 36 -2.82 25.26 14.89
N PRO A 37 -2.03 24.77 13.91
CA PRO A 37 -1.65 23.37 13.67
C PRO A 37 -0.37 22.91 14.39
N HIS A 38 0.28 23.78 15.16
CA HIS A 38 1.53 23.53 15.88
C HIS A 38 1.29 22.78 17.21
N LEU A 39 0.78 21.56 17.09
CA LEU A 39 0.41 20.69 18.20
C LEU A 39 1.50 19.63 18.45
N ASP A 40 2.03 19.59 19.67
CA ASP A 40 2.82 18.47 20.14
C ASP A 40 1.90 17.39 20.72
N VAL A 41 1.46 16.49 19.85
CA VAL A 41 0.48 15.42 20.14
C VAL A 41 0.90 14.49 21.27
N LEU A 42 2.21 14.36 21.55
CA LEU A 42 2.76 13.52 22.62
C LEU A 42 2.60 14.12 24.01
N THR A 43 2.47 15.45 24.08
CA THR A 43 2.33 16.19 25.35
C THR A 43 0.90 16.58 25.65
N LEU A 44 -0.05 16.29 24.75
CA LEU A 44 -1.46 16.59 24.94
C LEU A 44 -1.99 15.93 26.22
N ASP A 45 -2.91 16.63 26.87
CA ASP A 45 -3.73 16.10 27.95
C ASP A 45 -5.21 16.33 27.64
N ASN A 46 -6.11 15.78 28.47
CA ASN A 46 -7.55 15.90 28.27
C ASN A 46 -8.06 17.36 28.36
N SER A 47 -7.31 18.25 29.02
CA SER A 47 -7.69 19.67 29.17
C SER A 47 -7.47 20.50 27.91
N ALA A 48 -6.69 19.97 26.94
CA ALA A 48 -6.46 20.62 25.66
C ALA A 48 -7.73 20.72 24.79
N ALA A 49 -8.75 19.89 25.06
CA ALA A 49 -10.02 19.91 24.36
C ALA A 49 -11.16 20.42 25.24
N SER A 50 -12.18 21.01 24.62
CA SER A 50 -13.41 21.41 25.32
C SER A 50 -14.14 20.18 25.88
N PRO A 51 -14.67 20.23 27.12
CA PRO A 51 -15.36 19.09 27.74
C PRO A 51 -16.65 18.67 27.00
N PHE A 52 -17.19 19.55 26.15
CA PHE A 52 -18.35 19.26 25.30
C PHE A 52 -18.02 18.33 24.12
N VAL A 53 -16.73 18.15 23.79
CA VAL A 53 -16.29 17.28 22.69
C VAL A 53 -15.27 16.24 23.15
N ALA A 54 -14.54 16.50 24.23
CA ALA A 54 -13.58 15.57 24.78
C ALA A 54 -14.26 14.31 25.32
N PRO A 55 -13.71 13.10 25.08
CA PRO A 55 -14.22 11.87 25.68
C PRO A 55 -14.27 11.91 27.21
N GLY A 56 -15.35 11.38 27.76
CA GLY A 56 -15.61 11.22 29.18
C GLY A 56 -15.03 9.92 29.76
N PRO A 57 -15.47 9.52 30.96
CA PRO A 57 -14.98 8.31 31.63
C PRO A 57 -15.46 6.99 31.00
N GLU A 58 -16.50 7.03 30.17
CA GLU A 58 -17.02 5.87 29.46
C GLU A 58 -16.03 5.36 28.39
N ALA A 59 -16.05 4.06 28.13
CA ALA A 59 -15.17 3.45 27.14
C ALA A 59 -15.47 4.00 25.73
N ILE A 60 -14.42 4.47 25.05
CA ILE A 60 -14.46 4.85 23.63
C ILE A 60 -14.65 3.59 22.79
N GLN A 61 -15.63 3.57 21.89
CA GLN A 61 -15.97 2.42 21.05
C GLN A 61 -15.60 2.71 19.59
N LEU A 62 -14.66 1.95 19.03
CA LEU A 62 -14.21 2.08 17.64
C LEU A 62 -14.84 1.00 16.76
N TYR A 63 -15.08 1.39 15.51
CA TYR A 63 -15.76 0.58 14.52
C TYR A 63 -15.02 0.68 13.19
N ARG A 64 -14.59 -0.46 12.63
CA ARG A 64 -13.88 -0.55 11.36
C ARG A 64 -14.78 -1.15 10.30
N PHE A 65 -14.89 -0.47 9.16
CA PHE A 65 -15.48 -1.07 7.97
C PHE A 65 -14.42 -1.93 7.27
N GLU A 66 -14.72 -3.21 7.00
CA GLU A 66 -13.83 -4.17 6.33
C GLU A 66 -14.54 -4.75 5.10
N ASN A 67 -13.84 -4.82 3.96
CA ASN A 67 -14.44 -5.19 2.66
C ASN A 67 -14.51 -6.71 2.41
N GLU A 68 -13.79 -7.53 3.18
CA GLU A 68 -13.62 -8.98 2.93
C GLU A 68 -14.97 -9.74 2.84
N PRO A 69 -15.38 -10.22 1.64
CA PRO A 69 -16.67 -10.86 1.45
C PRO A 69 -16.75 -12.28 2.04
N LEU A 70 -15.60 -12.92 2.31
CA LEU A 70 -15.54 -14.30 2.78
C LEU A 70 -15.92 -14.47 4.26
N LEU A 71 -15.85 -13.40 5.06
CA LEU A 71 -16.26 -13.39 6.46
C LEU A 71 -17.74 -12.97 6.65
N ARG A 72 -18.51 -12.77 5.57
CA ARG A 72 -19.91 -12.30 5.66
C ARG A 72 -20.91 -13.35 6.16
N GLN A 73 -20.46 -14.52 6.62
CA GLN A 73 -21.30 -15.45 7.39
C GLN A 73 -21.44 -14.96 8.82
N GLN A 74 -22.45 -14.12 9.11
CA GLN A 74 -23.01 -13.89 10.45
C GLN A 74 -21.97 -13.90 11.60
N VAL A 75 -20.86 -13.16 11.44
CA VAL A 75 -19.81 -13.12 12.45
C VAL A 75 -20.29 -12.22 13.59
N GLU A 76 -20.28 -12.78 14.79
CA GLU A 76 -20.57 -12.09 16.05
C GLU A 76 -19.70 -10.81 16.14
N GLY A 77 -20.31 -9.62 16.21
CA GLY A 77 -19.59 -8.34 16.38
C GLY A 77 -19.62 -7.33 15.22
N TYR A 78 -20.38 -7.57 14.14
CA TYR A 78 -20.63 -6.58 13.08
C TYR A 78 -21.97 -5.86 13.26
N ILE A 79 -21.96 -4.56 12.95
CA ILE A 79 -23.15 -3.72 12.94
C ILE A 79 -23.39 -3.02 11.61
N GLN A 80 -24.64 -2.89 11.19
CA GLN A 80 -25.00 -2.00 10.08
C GLN A 80 -25.22 -0.59 10.64
N ALA A 81 -24.45 0.39 10.19
CA ALA A 81 -24.49 1.76 10.71
C ALA A 81 -24.32 2.81 9.62
N ASP A 82 -24.81 4.02 9.91
CA ASP A 82 -24.48 5.22 9.16
C ASP A 82 -23.39 5.99 9.93
N ALA A 83 -22.35 6.46 9.26
CA ALA A 83 -21.24 7.19 9.87
C ALA A 83 -21.13 8.58 9.23
N ASP A 84 -21.17 9.62 10.08
CA ASP A 84 -21.23 11.02 9.65
C ASP A 84 -19.96 11.79 10.07
N ALA A 85 -19.47 12.66 9.19
CA ALA A 85 -18.49 13.71 9.52
C ALA A 85 -18.88 15.04 8.86
N GLY A 86 -18.54 16.15 9.51
CA GLY A 86 -18.84 17.50 9.04
C GLY A 86 -17.67 18.46 9.24
N LEU A 87 -17.47 19.37 8.28
CA LEU A 87 -16.49 20.45 8.30
C LEU A 87 -17.09 21.69 7.62
N GLY A 88 -17.52 22.67 8.41
CA GLY A 88 -18.23 23.84 7.91
C GLY A 88 -19.52 23.46 7.17
N ALA A 89 -19.63 23.80 5.88
CA ALA A 89 -20.77 23.45 5.04
C ALA A 89 -20.65 22.06 4.38
N ASN A 90 -19.48 21.44 4.44
CA ASN A 90 -19.23 20.12 3.87
C ASN A 90 -19.62 19.04 4.89
N SER A 91 -20.38 18.04 4.44
CA SER A 91 -20.66 16.84 5.23
C SER A 91 -20.47 15.60 4.38
N VAL A 92 -20.04 14.52 5.02
CA VAL A 92 -19.88 13.21 4.43
C VAL A 92 -20.66 12.22 5.29
N ARG A 93 -21.46 11.39 4.63
CA ARG A 93 -22.13 10.25 5.24
C ARG A 93 -21.72 9.00 4.48
N GLU A 94 -21.27 7.99 5.21
CA GLU A 94 -20.93 6.67 4.70
C GLU A 94 -21.80 5.63 5.43
N SER A 95 -22.27 4.61 4.73
CA SER A 95 -23.12 3.56 5.30
C SER A 95 -22.54 2.20 5.00
N GLY A 96 -22.54 1.29 5.98
CA GLY A 96 -21.95 -0.03 5.78
C GLY A 96 -21.99 -0.93 7.00
N TRP A 97 -21.31 -2.06 6.87
CA TRP A 97 -21.09 -3.01 7.96
C TRP A 97 -19.79 -2.68 8.67
N PHE A 98 -19.87 -2.36 9.96
CA PHE A 98 -18.72 -2.05 10.79
C PHE A 98 -18.49 -3.12 11.84
N ARG A 99 -17.25 -3.59 11.96
CA ARG A 99 -16.78 -4.46 13.03
C ARG A 99 -16.41 -3.64 14.24
N TYR A 100 -16.86 -4.03 15.42
CA TYR A 100 -16.36 -3.49 16.68
C TYR A 100 -14.87 -3.83 16.87
N LEU A 101 -14.05 -2.82 17.19
CA LEU A 101 -12.65 -3.00 17.54
C LEU A 101 -12.50 -3.13 19.06
N GLN A 102 -11.67 -4.08 19.49
CA GLN A 102 -11.43 -4.32 20.92
C GLN A 102 -10.33 -3.39 21.47
N PRO A 103 -10.61 -2.56 22.49
CA PRO A 103 -9.58 -1.74 23.14
C PRO A 103 -8.49 -2.60 23.75
N GLY A 104 -7.23 -2.23 23.58
CA GLY A 104 -6.08 -2.98 24.08
C GLY A 104 -5.73 -4.23 23.25
N LEU A 105 -6.52 -4.57 22.23
CA LEU A 105 -6.18 -5.62 21.27
C LEU A 105 -6.02 -5.07 19.85
N ASP A 106 -7.02 -4.33 19.38
CA ASP A 106 -7.08 -3.78 18.02
C ASP A 106 -6.56 -2.34 17.95
N TYR A 107 -6.63 -1.60 19.06
CA TYR A 107 -6.15 -0.22 19.14
C TYR A 107 -5.74 0.17 20.56
N PHE A 108 -4.97 1.25 20.65
CA PHE A 108 -4.55 1.91 21.86
C PHE A 108 -5.08 3.36 21.89
N VAL A 109 -5.51 3.83 23.05
CA VAL A 109 -5.91 5.22 23.27
C VAL A 109 -4.78 5.94 23.99
N HIS A 110 -4.32 7.07 23.46
CA HIS A 110 -3.29 7.85 24.13
C HIS A 110 -3.77 8.32 25.52
N PRO A 111 -2.90 8.47 26.54
CA PRO A 111 -3.30 8.94 27.87
C PRO A 111 -4.04 10.28 27.90
N SER A 112 -3.90 11.12 26.87
CA SER A 112 -4.70 12.34 26.71
C SER A 112 -6.19 12.07 26.51
N GLY A 113 -6.56 10.89 26.00
CA GLY A 113 -7.93 10.56 25.58
C GLY A 113 -8.36 11.23 24.27
N LEU A 114 -7.47 11.94 23.57
CA LEU A 114 -7.83 12.77 22.42
C LEU A 114 -7.48 12.15 21.06
N TRP A 115 -6.69 11.08 21.04
CA TRP A 115 -6.30 10.38 19.81
C TRP A 115 -5.99 8.91 20.09
N ILE A 116 -5.98 8.12 19.02
CA ILE A 116 -5.84 6.66 19.04
C ILE A 116 -4.80 6.18 18.03
N VAL A 117 -4.27 4.99 18.29
CA VAL A 117 -3.39 4.25 17.38
C VAL A 117 -3.99 2.88 17.12
N LEU A 118 -4.16 2.54 15.86
CA LEU A 118 -4.58 1.19 15.47
C LEU A 118 -3.38 0.23 15.50
N ARG A 119 -3.62 -1.02 15.90
CA ARG A 119 -2.62 -2.11 15.78
C ARG A 119 -2.30 -2.39 14.32
N SER A 120 -3.35 -2.49 13.51
CA SER A 120 -3.26 -2.70 12.07
C SER A 120 -3.73 -1.44 11.35
N PRO A 121 -2.89 -0.83 10.50
CA PRO A 121 -3.31 0.29 9.67
C PRO A 121 -4.50 -0.07 8.78
N LEU A 122 -5.33 0.93 8.48
CA LEU A 122 -6.45 0.82 7.55
C LEU A 122 -5.94 0.79 6.12
N ALA A 123 -6.57 -0.05 5.29
CA ALA A 123 -6.43 0.06 3.84
C ALA A 123 -7.11 1.34 3.32
N ARG A 124 -6.77 1.76 2.08
CA ARG A 124 -7.26 3.02 1.49
C ARG A 124 -8.79 3.11 1.50
N ASP A 125 -9.47 2.01 1.19
CA ASP A 125 -10.94 1.95 1.08
C ASP A 125 -11.64 1.55 2.38
N GLU A 126 -10.89 1.27 3.45
CA GLU A 126 -11.49 1.02 4.75
C GLU A 126 -11.85 2.33 5.45
N MET A 127 -12.92 2.26 6.24
CA MET A 127 -13.45 3.39 6.99
C MET A 127 -13.30 3.14 8.48
N LEU A 128 -13.14 4.22 9.23
CA LEU A 128 -13.09 4.19 10.68
C LEU A 128 -14.11 5.12 11.27
N ALA A 129 -14.89 4.62 12.22
CA ALA A 129 -15.88 5.38 12.95
C ALA A 129 -15.78 5.14 14.45
N VAL A 130 -16.34 6.07 15.23
CA VAL A 130 -16.27 6.05 16.68
C VAL A 130 -17.59 6.49 17.31
N THR A 131 -17.83 6.01 18.53
CA THR A 131 -18.79 6.60 19.45
C THR A 131 -18.23 6.62 20.87
N TYR A 132 -18.54 7.68 21.62
CA TYR A 132 -18.18 7.84 23.02
C TYR A 132 -19.15 8.80 23.70
N VAL A 133 -19.14 8.80 25.02
CA VAL A 133 -19.81 9.82 25.84
C VAL A 133 -18.78 10.90 26.16
N THR A 134 -19.16 12.17 26.04
CA THR A 134 -18.27 13.31 26.32
C THR A 134 -18.09 13.51 27.82
N ALA A 135 -17.13 14.33 28.23
CA ALA A 135 -16.94 14.69 29.63
C ALA A 135 -18.17 15.41 30.24
N THR A 136 -19.06 15.99 29.42
CA THR A 136 -20.35 16.57 29.84
C THR A 136 -21.50 15.57 29.94
N GLY A 137 -21.31 14.32 29.46
CA GLY A 137 -22.34 13.28 29.44
C GLY A 137 -23.17 13.21 28.16
N ASP A 138 -22.82 13.98 27.12
CA ASP A 138 -23.49 13.94 25.82
C ASP A 138 -22.91 12.80 24.96
N SER A 139 -23.72 12.19 24.08
CA SER A 139 -23.23 11.11 23.21
C SER A 139 -22.73 11.64 21.87
N VAL A 140 -21.48 11.35 21.53
CA VAL A 140 -20.96 11.50 20.16
C VAL A 140 -21.28 10.21 19.40
N GLY A 141 -22.17 10.32 18.41
CA GLY A 141 -22.78 9.15 17.79
C GLY A 141 -23.74 8.41 18.75
N THR A 142 -24.16 7.23 18.33
CA THR A 142 -25.07 6.34 19.06
C THR A 142 -24.24 5.43 19.95
N TYR A 143 -24.15 5.76 21.23
CA TYR A 143 -23.40 4.96 22.20
C TYR A 143 -24.06 3.58 22.40
N ASN A 144 -23.27 2.50 22.40
CA ASN A 144 -23.75 1.10 22.32
C ASN A 144 -24.68 0.85 21.11
N PRO A 145 -24.18 1.05 19.89
CA PRO A 145 -24.96 1.00 18.65
C PRO A 145 -25.62 -0.36 18.38
N GLU A 146 -25.06 -1.45 18.90
CA GLU A 146 -25.62 -2.81 18.81
C GLU A 146 -27.05 -2.87 19.35
N ARG A 147 -27.36 -2.07 20.38
CA ARG A 147 -28.70 -2.04 20.98
C ARG A 147 -29.75 -1.49 20.03
N VAL A 148 -29.37 -0.51 19.19
CA VAL A 148 -30.27 0.09 18.20
C VAL A 148 -30.47 -0.85 17.03
N GLN A 149 -29.43 -1.54 16.58
CA GLN A 149 -29.52 -2.50 15.48
C GLN A 149 -30.36 -3.73 15.84
N VAL A 150 -30.20 -4.29 17.06
CA VAL A 150 -31.02 -5.42 17.52
C VAL A 150 -32.52 -5.06 17.57
N GLN A 151 -32.86 -3.77 17.69
CA GLN A 151 -34.22 -3.26 17.63
C GLN A 151 -34.68 -2.93 16.19
N GLY A 152 -33.88 -3.26 15.18
CA GLY A 152 -34.15 -2.99 13.76
C GLY A 152 -33.86 -1.56 13.31
N GLY A 153 -33.22 -0.73 14.14
CA GLY A 153 -32.81 0.63 13.79
C GLY A 153 -31.42 0.69 13.16
N ARG A 154 -31.09 1.84 12.54
CA ARG A 154 -29.73 2.13 12.05
C ARG A 154 -29.02 3.09 13.02
N PRO A 155 -28.02 2.63 13.80
CA PRO A 155 -27.21 3.52 14.63
C PRO A 155 -26.41 4.50 13.77
N ARG A 156 -26.17 5.70 14.33
CA ARG A 156 -25.28 6.71 13.74
C ARG A 156 -23.95 6.77 14.48
N LEU A 157 -22.83 6.73 13.77
CA LEU A 157 -21.47 6.84 14.31
C LEU A 157 -20.81 8.15 13.87
N ARG A 158 -19.76 8.59 14.56
CA ARG A 158 -18.89 9.68 14.08
C ARG A 158 -17.80 9.10 13.21
N LEU A 159 -17.71 9.55 11.96
CA LEU A 159 -16.70 9.10 11.01
C LEU A 159 -15.35 9.79 11.30
N LEU A 160 -14.30 9.00 11.47
CA LEU A 160 -12.90 9.45 11.63
C LEU A 160 -12.14 9.40 10.31
N LYS A 161 -12.35 8.35 9.51
CA LYS A 161 -11.80 8.20 8.16
C LYS A 161 -12.88 7.70 7.21
N ALA A 162 -13.10 8.42 6.11
CA ALA A 162 -14.03 8.04 5.05
C ALA A 162 -13.39 7.07 4.04
N SER A 163 -14.18 6.66 3.03
CA SER A 163 -13.65 6.00 1.82
C SER A 163 -12.60 6.87 1.13
N ASN A 164 -11.74 6.26 0.31
CA ASN A 164 -10.65 6.97 -0.37
C ASN A 164 -11.14 8.21 -1.15
N ALA A 165 -12.28 8.14 -1.84
CA ALA A 165 -12.87 9.25 -2.58
C ALA A 165 -13.26 10.45 -1.68
N ASN A 166 -13.64 10.19 -0.43
CA ASN A 166 -14.12 11.19 0.52
C ASN A 166 -13.07 11.57 1.58
N HIS A 167 -11.93 10.90 1.62
CA HIS A 167 -10.80 11.16 2.51
C HIS A 167 -9.64 11.82 1.74
N GLN A 168 -9.78 13.12 1.52
CA GLN A 168 -8.85 13.95 0.74
C GLN A 168 -8.79 15.37 1.32
N PRO A 169 -7.73 16.15 1.05
CA PRO A 169 -7.57 17.52 1.56
C PRO A 169 -8.83 18.38 1.40
N GLY A 170 -9.20 19.10 2.47
CA GLY A 170 -10.41 19.93 2.53
C GLY A 170 -11.72 19.17 2.79
N ARG A 171 -11.69 17.84 2.93
CA ARG A 171 -12.84 17.03 3.37
C ARG A 171 -12.84 16.84 4.89
N PRO A 172 -14.02 16.55 5.49
CA PRO A 172 -14.17 16.48 6.95
C PRO A 172 -13.30 15.47 7.70
N THR A 173 -12.81 14.43 7.03
CA THR A 173 -12.03 13.37 7.68
C THR A 173 -10.53 13.49 7.47
N TRP A 174 -10.06 14.43 6.64
CA TRP A 174 -8.63 14.53 6.29
C TRP A 174 -7.79 14.88 7.52
N GLU A 175 -8.07 16.01 8.17
CA GLU A 175 -7.31 16.47 9.35
C GLU A 175 -7.47 15.55 10.57
N MET A 176 -8.39 14.57 10.53
CA MET A 176 -8.51 13.58 11.60
C MET A 176 -7.36 12.57 11.59
N GLU A 177 -6.69 12.37 10.46
CA GLU A 177 -5.51 11.49 10.32
C GLU A 177 -4.22 12.28 10.56
N PHE A 178 -3.22 11.64 11.17
CA PHE A 178 -1.94 12.28 11.45
C PHE A 178 -1.05 12.25 10.21
N HIS A 179 -0.51 13.41 9.84
CA HIS A 179 0.40 13.58 8.70
C HIS A 179 1.84 13.91 9.13
N ASN A 180 2.15 13.69 10.41
CA ASN A 180 3.37 14.13 11.08
C ASN A 180 4.11 13.01 11.85
N VAL A 181 3.72 11.75 11.62
CA VAL A 181 4.28 10.57 12.30
C VAL A 181 5.01 9.70 11.29
N TYR A 182 6.24 9.29 11.58
CA TYR A 182 7.07 8.46 10.71
C TYR A 182 7.51 7.20 11.45
N ARG A 183 7.36 6.03 10.83
CA ARG A 183 7.75 4.76 11.45
C ARG A 183 9.25 4.53 11.28
N VAL A 184 9.96 4.34 12.38
CA VAL A 184 11.38 3.96 12.40
C VAL A 184 11.54 2.45 12.28
N SER A 185 10.73 1.71 13.06
CA SER A 185 10.75 0.24 13.05
C SER A 185 9.37 -0.33 13.38
N GLY A 186 9.13 -1.56 12.91
CA GLY A 186 8.00 -2.38 13.34
C GLY A 186 8.16 -2.92 14.77
N SER A 187 9.40 -3.00 15.28
CA SER A 187 9.67 -3.47 16.65
C SER A 187 9.66 -2.33 17.68
N GLY A 188 9.24 -2.65 18.91
CA GLY A 188 9.40 -1.80 20.09
C GLY A 188 10.78 -1.87 20.73
N ASP A 189 11.64 -2.80 20.27
CA ASP A 189 12.98 -3.08 20.81
C ASP A 189 14.05 -2.07 20.35
N VAL A 190 13.65 -1.02 19.64
CA VAL A 190 14.56 0.07 19.27
C VAL A 190 15.01 0.79 20.54
N ASP A 191 16.33 0.98 20.68
CA ASP A 191 16.93 1.80 21.72
C ASP A 191 16.65 3.28 21.36
N PRO A 192 15.76 4.01 22.07
CA PRO A 192 15.34 5.36 21.67
C PRO A 192 16.51 6.33 21.66
N GLY A 193 17.41 6.20 22.64
CA GLY A 193 18.64 6.99 22.74
C GLY A 193 19.67 6.66 21.66
N SER A 194 19.40 5.71 20.76
CA SER A 194 20.21 5.42 19.57
C SER A 194 19.64 6.00 18.28
N VAL A 195 18.36 6.39 18.28
CA VAL A 195 17.71 7.00 17.11
C VAL A 195 18.37 8.36 16.86
N ASP A 196 18.70 8.60 15.61
CA ASP A 196 19.12 9.91 15.11
C ASP A 196 18.32 10.26 13.86
N LEU A 197 18.32 11.53 13.48
CA LEU A 197 17.58 12.01 12.32
C LEU A 197 18.38 13.08 11.58
N THR A 198 18.65 12.85 10.30
CA THR A 198 19.09 13.89 9.37
C THR A 198 17.97 14.20 8.38
N ILE A 199 17.62 15.47 8.24
CA ILE A 199 16.66 15.95 7.23
C ILE A 199 17.42 16.71 6.14
N SER A 200 17.26 16.29 4.89
CA SER A 200 17.85 16.97 3.73
C SER A 200 16.79 17.32 2.68
N LEU A 201 16.98 18.44 1.97
CA LEU A 201 16.20 18.77 0.78
C LEU A 201 16.74 17.94 -0.40
N GLY A 202 16.00 16.91 -0.80
CA GLY A 202 16.46 15.88 -1.74
C GLY A 202 17.50 14.91 -1.15
N GLU A 203 18.23 14.23 -2.03
CA GLU A 203 19.21 13.19 -1.68
C GLU A 203 20.31 13.67 -0.73
N LYS A 204 20.57 12.95 0.37
CA LYS A 204 21.55 13.37 1.40
C LYS A 204 22.95 13.65 0.85
N SER A 205 23.37 12.98 -0.23
CA SER A 205 24.70 13.18 -0.84
C SER A 205 24.90 14.54 -1.52
N ALA A 206 23.82 15.21 -1.92
CA ALA A 206 23.86 16.48 -2.65
C ALA A 206 22.87 17.54 -2.13
N GLY A 207 21.94 17.13 -1.27
CA GLY A 207 20.87 17.92 -0.70
C GLY A 207 21.34 18.77 0.47
N ARG A 208 20.68 19.91 0.65
CA ARG A 208 20.96 20.83 1.75
C ARG A 208 20.34 20.30 3.04
N THR A 209 21.03 20.45 4.17
CA THR A 209 20.52 20.07 5.50
C THR A 209 20.14 21.27 6.37
N PHE A 210 20.26 22.49 5.84
CA PHE A 210 20.03 23.73 6.58
C PHE A 210 19.53 24.87 5.69
N LYS A 211 18.93 25.85 6.36
CA LYS A 211 18.59 27.18 5.83
C LYS A 211 19.40 28.24 6.56
N GLN A 212 19.53 29.42 5.95
CA GLN A 212 20.07 30.57 6.68
C GLN A 212 18.93 31.27 7.39
N ALA A 213 19.06 31.42 8.71
CA ALA A 213 18.16 32.25 9.50
C ALA A 213 18.29 33.73 9.08
N THR A 214 17.31 34.55 9.47
CA THR A 214 17.32 36.00 9.20
C THR A 214 18.52 36.72 9.82
N THR A 215 19.14 36.12 10.84
CA THR A 215 20.38 36.59 11.49
C THR A 215 21.65 36.24 10.72
N GLY A 216 21.56 35.40 9.68
CA GLY A 216 22.68 34.93 8.86
C GLY A 216 23.35 33.64 9.35
N GLU A 217 22.90 33.07 10.48
CA GLU A 217 23.38 31.79 11.00
C GLU A 217 22.70 30.61 10.29
N ASP A 218 23.41 29.49 10.15
CA ASP A 218 22.85 28.26 9.58
C ASP A 218 21.93 27.58 10.60
N LEU A 219 20.68 27.38 10.23
CA LEU A 219 19.64 26.69 10.98
C LEU A 219 19.35 25.36 10.28
N SER A 220 19.70 24.24 10.93
CA SER A 220 19.46 22.91 10.40
C SER A 220 17.96 22.65 10.20
N PHE A 221 17.60 21.84 9.21
CA PHE A 221 16.21 21.43 9.00
C PHE A 221 15.66 20.65 10.21
N LEU A 222 16.52 19.90 10.89
CA LEU A 222 16.17 19.20 12.13
C LEU A 222 15.63 20.18 13.19
N ARG A 223 16.37 21.27 13.45
CA ARG A 223 15.92 22.34 14.35
C ARG A 223 14.74 23.11 13.78
N LEU A 224 14.77 23.48 12.50
CA LEU A 224 13.69 24.24 11.87
C LEU A 224 12.33 23.56 12.03
N PHE A 225 12.29 22.23 11.98
CA PHE A 225 11.07 21.44 12.17
C PHE A 225 10.78 21.04 13.63
N GLY A 226 11.52 21.58 14.60
CA GLY A 226 11.26 21.42 16.04
C GLY A 226 11.71 20.08 16.64
N MET A 227 12.65 19.39 15.98
CA MET A 227 13.11 18.06 16.41
C MET A 227 14.31 18.09 17.36
N ASP A 228 14.95 19.25 17.55
CA ASP A 228 16.16 19.47 18.37
C ASP A 228 16.01 20.80 19.14
N GLU A 229 15.14 20.80 20.16
CA GLU A 229 14.81 21.97 20.99
C GLU A 229 15.32 21.88 22.43
N GLU A 230 15.33 20.69 23.05
CA GLU A 230 15.70 20.55 24.47
C GLU A 230 17.19 20.78 24.72
N SER A 231 18.04 20.19 23.87
CA SER A 231 19.50 20.31 23.95
C SER A 231 20.08 20.44 22.54
N PRO A 232 20.08 21.66 21.95
CA PRO A 232 20.35 21.90 20.53
C PRO A 232 21.78 21.49 20.13
N LEU A 233 21.95 20.21 19.80
CA LEU A 233 23.21 19.56 19.43
C LEU A 233 23.18 19.05 17.99
N ASP A 234 22.17 19.46 17.20
CA ASP A 234 21.84 18.91 15.89
C ASP A 234 21.58 17.41 15.98
N ARG A 235 20.83 17.02 17.01
CA ARG A 235 20.41 15.65 17.28
C ARG A 235 18.95 15.63 17.69
N ILE A 236 18.20 14.63 17.24
CA ILE A 236 16.79 14.49 17.63
C ILE A 236 16.65 14.38 19.15
N ASP A 237 15.70 15.13 19.71
CA ASP A 237 15.28 15.00 21.10
C ASP A 237 14.60 13.65 21.32
N GLU A 238 14.97 12.91 22.37
CA GLU A 238 14.39 11.59 22.66
C GLU A 238 12.87 11.66 22.88
N ALA A 239 12.36 12.81 23.37
CA ALA A 239 10.93 13.09 23.51
C ALA A 239 10.15 13.03 22.19
N ARG A 240 10.83 13.15 21.04
CA ARG A 240 10.23 13.02 19.69
C ARG A 240 10.15 11.57 19.22
N VAL A 241 10.75 10.63 19.96
CA VAL A 241 10.69 9.19 19.66
C VAL A 241 9.56 8.56 20.47
N TYR A 242 8.45 8.30 19.81
CA TYR A 242 7.28 7.69 20.40
C TYR A 242 7.32 6.16 20.27
N ARG A 243 7.10 5.49 21.38
CA ARG A 243 6.77 4.06 21.43
C ARG A 243 5.40 3.96 22.09
N PRO A 244 4.37 3.38 21.43
CA PRO A 244 3.09 3.14 22.04
C PRO A 244 3.30 2.24 23.27
N ALA A 245 3.37 2.86 24.45
CA ALA A 245 3.50 2.15 25.70
C ALA A 245 2.14 1.50 25.99
N GLY A 246 2.09 0.18 25.95
CA GLY A 246 1.36 -0.48 27.03
C GLY A 246 2.16 -0.19 28.29
N GLU A 247 1.56 0.43 29.30
CA GLU A 247 2.11 0.23 30.65
C GLU A 247 2.33 -1.29 30.81
N PRO A 248 3.42 -1.73 31.46
CA PRO A 248 3.56 -3.13 31.82
C PRO A 248 2.44 -3.48 32.79
N ASP A 249 1.29 -3.88 32.26
CA ASP A 249 0.34 -4.70 32.98
C ASP A 249 1.10 -6.00 33.29
N PRO A 250 1.31 -6.35 34.57
CA PRO A 250 1.97 -7.61 34.94
C PRO A 250 1.23 -8.86 34.42
N PHE A 251 0.06 -8.70 33.77
CA PHE A 251 -0.73 -9.74 33.13
C PHE A 251 -0.84 -9.63 31.59
N GLN A 252 -0.25 -8.62 30.93
CA GLN A 252 -0.15 -8.56 29.46
C GLN A 252 1.30 -8.70 28.99
N ASP A 253 1.58 -9.72 28.19
CA ASP A 253 2.94 -10.02 27.71
C ASP A 253 3.46 -8.99 26.67
N GLN A 254 2.58 -8.25 25.97
CA GLN A 254 2.98 -7.28 24.93
C GLN A 254 1.99 -6.11 24.77
N PRO A 255 2.47 -4.90 24.40
CA PRO A 255 1.62 -3.75 24.13
C PRO A 255 0.71 -4.01 22.90
N PRO A 256 -0.49 -3.39 22.86
CA PRO A 256 -1.47 -3.58 21.77
C PRO A 256 -0.90 -3.21 20.40
N VAL A 257 -0.13 -2.12 20.36
CA VAL A 257 0.51 -1.59 19.15
C VAL A 257 2.03 -1.67 19.31
N GLN A 258 2.68 -2.32 18.34
CA GLN A 258 4.14 -2.40 18.29
C GLN A 258 4.72 -1.38 17.28
N GLY A 259 5.91 -0.90 17.61
CA GLY A 259 6.70 -0.06 16.72
C GLY A 259 7.33 1.12 17.45
N THR A 260 8.30 1.71 16.76
CA THR A 260 8.98 2.94 17.18
C THR A 260 8.75 3.99 16.10
N PHE A 261 8.35 5.19 16.51
CA PHE A 261 7.92 6.27 15.63
C PHE A 261 8.65 7.56 15.98
N ILE A 262 8.89 8.38 14.98
CA ILE A 262 9.28 9.78 15.14
C ILE A 262 8.02 10.64 14.95
N VAL A 263 7.80 11.59 15.86
CA VAL A 263 6.63 12.46 15.84
C VAL A 263 7.07 13.91 15.82
N PHE A 264 6.66 14.64 14.79
CA PHE A 264 6.93 16.07 14.68
C PHE A 264 5.94 16.89 15.54
N PRO A 265 6.37 17.99 16.19
CA PRO A 265 5.54 18.80 17.08
C PRO A 265 4.63 19.81 16.34
N THR A 266 4.12 19.42 15.17
CA THR A 266 3.18 20.16 14.34
C THR A 266 2.52 19.17 13.39
N LEU A 267 1.27 19.40 13.00
CA LEU A 267 0.53 18.46 12.13
C LEU A 267 0.98 18.52 10.67
N HIS A 268 1.62 19.61 10.26
CA HIS A 268 2.07 19.84 8.89
C HIS A 268 3.56 20.27 8.86
N PRO A 269 4.51 19.45 9.35
CA PRO A 269 5.89 19.88 9.62
C PRO A 269 6.62 20.49 8.43
N PHE A 270 6.45 19.91 7.25
CA PHE A 270 7.13 20.34 6.04
C PHE A 270 6.45 21.53 5.34
N ARG A 271 5.25 21.93 5.80
CA ARG A 271 4.52 23.11 5.31
C ARG A 271 4.61 24.28 6.29
N ASP A 272 4.31 24.01 7.56
CA ASP A 272 4.16 24.97 8.65
C ASP A 272 5.06 24.56 9.83
N PRO A 273 6.35 24.93 9.81
CA PRO A 273 7.28 24.62 10.89
C PRO A 273 6.83 25.28 12.21
N PRO A 274 7.05 24.62 13.37
CA PRO A 274 6.63 25.12 14.68
C PRO A 274 7.43 26.36 15.09
N ALA A 275 7.02 27.02 16.17
CA ALA A 275 7.86 28.02 16.83
C ALA A 275 9.06 27.35 17.52
N LEU A 276 10.20 28.05 17.61
CA LEU A 276 11.42 27.57 18.26
C LEU A 276 11.76 28.51 19.44
N PRO A 277 11.25 28.23 20.65
CA PRO A 277 11.47 29.07 21.83
C PRO A 277 12.94 29.22 22.21
N SER A 278 13.75 28.18 21.99
CA SER A 278 15.19 28.18 22.25
C SER A 278 15.93 29.27 21.46
N LEU A 279 15.47 29.54 20.23
CA LEU A 279 16.01 30.56 19.32
C LEU A 279 15.19 31.85 19.30
N ARG A 280 14.08 31.92 20.05
CA ARG A 280 13.09 33.01 20.05
C ARG A 280 12.53 33.31 18.65
N LEU A 281 12.34 32.26 17.84
CA LEU A 281 11.73 32.36 16.52
C LEU A 281 10.27 31.95 16.58
N SER A 282 9.39 32.79 16.04
CA SER A 282 7.98 32.46 15.87
C SER A 282 7.76 31.51 14.69
N ALA A 283 6.65 30.78 14.69
CA ALA A 283 6.27 29.92 13.56
C ALA A 283 6.18 30.69 12.23
N ALA A 284 5.70 31.94 12.28
CA ALA A 284 5.63 32.81 11.10
C ALA A 284 7.02 33.15 10.53
N GLU A 285 8.02 33.39 11.39
CA GLU A 285 9.40 33.62 10.96
C GLU A 285 10.02 32.34 10.40
N ASN A 286 9.76 31.18 11.02
CA ASN A 286 10.25 29.90 10.51
C ASN A 286 9.65 29.53 9.15
N GLY A 287 8.37 29.83 8.93
CA GLY A 287 7.74 29.70 7.61
C GLY A 287 8.39 30.60 6.55
N GLN A 288 8.85 31.80 6.92
CA GLN A 288 9.62 32.67 6.02
C GLN A 288 11.02 32.12 5.72
N ILE A 289 11.69 31.55 6.72
CA ILE A 289 13.01 30.90 6.57
C ILE A 289 12.92 29.68 5.65
N LEU A 290 11.88 28.85 5.82
CA LEU A 290 11.60 27.72 4.94
C LEU A 290 11.32 28.20 3.51
N GLY A 291 10.42 29.18 3.38
CA GLY A 291 10.15 29.94 2.16
C GLY A 291 9.61 29.05 1.03
N PRO A 292 10.25 29.03 -0.16
CA PRO A 292 9.77 28.26 -1.30
C PRO A 292 9.90 26.73 -1.12
N ASP A 293 10.67 26.28 -0.14
CA ASP A 293 10.88 24.85 0.12
C ASP A 293 9.78 24.28 1.02
N ALA A 294 8.74 25.05 1.37
CA ALA A 294 7.58 24.55 2.10
C ALA A 294 6.78 23.57 1.24
N ASN A 295 6.76 22.30 1.64
CA ASN A 295 6.08 21.24 0.91
C ASN A 295 4.58 21.24 1.19
N ARG A 296 3.81 21.93 0.35
CA ARG A 296 2.34 21.96 0.40
C ARG A 296 1.71 20.76 -0.29
N HIS A 297 2.41 20.18 -1.26
CA HIS A 297 1.83 19.17 -2.16
C HIS A 297 1.34 17.95 -1.38
N ILE A 298 2.10 17.47 -0.40
CA ILE A 298 1.74 16.29 0.39
C ILE A 298 0.52 16.47 1.31
N TYR A 299 0.10 17.72 1.58
CA TYR A 299 -1.03 18.03 2.46
C TYR A 299 -2.26 18.57 1.72
N ASP A 300 -2.06 19.24 0.58
CA ASP A 300 -3.11 20.02 -0.07
C ASP A 300 -3.56 19.41 -1.41
N ALA A 301 -2.73 18.60 -2.08
CA ALA A 301 -3.07 18.06 -3.40
C ALA A 301 -4.23 17.06 -3.30
N PRO A 302 -5.35 17.22 -4.03
CA PRO A 302 -6.47 16.28 -3.94
C PRO A 302 -6.15 14.88 -4.47
N ASP A 303 -5.26 14.78 -5.45
CA ASP A 303 -4.85 13.51 -6.04
C ASP A 303 -3.86 12.77 -5.12
N PRO A 304 -4.19 11.55 -4.63
CA PRO A 304 -3.27 10.74 -3.85
C PRO A 304 -1.92 10.49 -4.55
N PHE A 305 -1.90 10.30 -5.86
CA PHE A 305 -0.64 10.04 -6.58
C PHE A 305 0.30 11.25 -6.54
N GLU A 306 -0.24 12.46 -6.71
CA GLU A 306 0.57 13.69 -6.59
C GLU A 306 1.08 13.87 -5.17
N ARG A 307 0.28 13.55 -4.14
CA ARG A 307 0.73 13.57 -2.74
C ARG A 307 1.82 12.54 -2.49
N ASP A 308 1.63 11.31 -2.95
CA ASP A 308 2.53 10.18 -2.71
C ASP A 308 3.90 10.40 -3.37
N ASN A 309 3.93 11.07 -4.52
CA ASN A 309 5.16 11.39 -5.24
C ASN A 309 5.61 12.84 -5.02
N GLY A 310 4.96 13.56 -4.12
CA GLY A 310 5.21 14.98 -3.82
C GLY A 310 6.35 15.21 -2.83
N GLY A 311 7.13 14.17 -2.50
CA GLY A 311 8.21 14.26 -1.53
C GLY A 311 9.30 15.25 -1.95
N LEU A 312 9.72 16.11 -1.01
CA LEU A 312 10.80 17.09 -1.19
C LEU A 312 11.93 16.90 -0.19
N PHE A 313 11.61 16.46 1.03
CA PHE A 313 12.57 16.25 2.10
C PHE A 313 12.82 14.77 2.31
N ARG A 314 14.10 14.43 2.51
CA ARG A 314 14.55 13.07 2.80
C ARG A 314 14.95 12.96 4.26
N LEU A 315 14.39 11.98 4.95
CA LEU A 315 14.64 11.66 6.35
C LEU A 315 15.58 10.45 6.42
N THR A 316 16.82 10.66 6.85
CA THR A 316 17.78 9.57 7.09
C THR A 316 17.86 9.28 8.58
N ILE A 317 17.45 8.08 8.98
CA ILE A 317 17.24 7.69 10.37
C ILE A 317 18.12 6.47 10.69
N PRO A 318 19.35 6.66 11.20
CA PRO A 318 20.09 5.56 11.79
C PRO A 318 19.54 5.23 13.19
N TYR A 319 19.47 3.95 13.53
CA TYR A 319 18.96 3.49 14.82
C TYR A 319 19.57 2.14 15.20
N ARG A 320 19.44 1.77 16.48
CA ARG A 320 19.82 0.45 17.01
C ARG A 320 18.61 -0.29 17.55
N VAL A 321 18.52 -1.56 17.20
CA VAL A 321 17.58 -2.51 17.82
C VAL A 321 18.33 -3.31 18.87
N ARG A 322 17.84 -3.32 20.11
CA ARG A 322 18.39 -4.15 21.18
C ARG A 322 17.38 -5.21 21.60
N SER A 323 17.61 -6.46 21.20
CA SER A 323 16.75 -7.56 21.62
C SER A 323 17.33 -8.23 22.86
N GLU A 324 16.50 -8.44 23.88
CA GLU A 324 16.85 -9.16 25.10
C GLU A 324 16.83 -10.67 24.83
N GLY A 325 17.99 -11.32 24.93
CA GLY A 325 18.14 -12.76 24.73
C GLY A 325 19.43 -13.14 24.03
N LEU A 326 19.90 -14.35 24.31
CA LEU A 326 21.05 -14.92 23.61
C LEU A 326 20.63 -15.32 22.19
N ILE A 327 21.32 -14.78 21.18
CA ILE A 327 21.10 -15.12 19.78
C ILE A 327 21.43 -16.60 19.59
N SER A 328 20.40 -17.43 19.55
CA SER A 328 20.52 -18.80 19.05
C SER A 328 20.35 -18.84 17.53
N SER A 329 19.74 -17.81 16.92
CA SER A 329 19.66 -17.68 15.47
C SER A 329 19.46 -16.24 15.01
N PHE A 330 19.93 -15.92 13.80
CA PHE A 330 19.75 -14.62 13.14
C PHE A 330 19.57 -14.82 11.64
N SER A 331 18.82 -13.92 10.99
CA SER A 331 18.66 -13.94 9.54
C SER A 331 19.72 -13.09 8.87
N LEU A 332 20.24 -13.55 7.72
CA LEU A 332 21.10 -12.77 6.84
C LEU A 332 20.30 -11.84 5.91
N GLY A 333 18.96 -11.85 5.97
CA GLY A 333 18.10 -10.99 5.16
C GLY A 333 18.17 -11.28 3.65
N ALA A 334 18.67 -12.45 3.26
CA ALA A 334 18.88 -12.82 1.86
C ALA A 334 18.38 -14.25 1.59
N LEU A 335 17.55 -14.40 0.57
CA LEU A 335 17.06 -15.70 0.09
C LEU A 335 18.01 -16.31 -0.94
N GLY A 336 18.23 -17.62 -0.89
CA GLY A 336 19.03 -18.34 -1.89
C GLY A 336 20.53 -18.03 -1.80
N ILE A 337 21.09 -18.09 -0.60
CA ILE A 337 22.52 -17.91 -0.37
C ILE A 337 23.30 -19.03 -1.07
N ARG A 338 24.45 -18.70 -1.68
CA ARG A 338 25.31 -19.70 -2.30
C ARG A 338 25.98 -20.53 -1.20
N ASP A 339 25.81 -21.84 -1.29
CA ASP A 339 26.37 -22.82 -0.36
C ASP A 339 27.89 -22.60 -0.19
N GLY A 340 28.33 -22.38 1.05
CA GLY A 340 29.73 -22.19 1.42
C GLY A 340 30.32 -20.81 1.09
N SER A 341 29.50 -19.84 0.68
CA SER A 341 29.94 -18.45 0.48
C SER A 341 29.95 -17.61 1.75
N GLU A 342 29.29 -18.09 2.80
CA GLU A 342 29.19 -17.40 4.07
C GLU A 342 30.51 -17.39 4.83
N ARG A 343 30.83 -16.24 5.41
CA ARG A 343 31.92 -16.08 6.38
C ARG A 343 31.37 -15.29 7.54
N ILE A 344 31.24 -15.98 8.67
CA ILE A 344 30.69 -15.43 9.92
C ILE A 344 31.82 -15.30 10.93
N SER A 345 31.94 -14.15 11.58
CA SER A 345 32.92 -13.90 12.62
C SER A 345 32.27 -13.23 13.83
N LEU A 346 32.68 -13.65 15.03
CA LEU A 346 32.36 -13.00 16.30
C LEU A 346 33.61 -12.23 16.76
N GLY A 347 33.57 -10.89 16.69
CA GLY A 347 34.76 -10.06 16.88
C GLY A 347 35.84 -10.41 15.85
N ASP A 348 37.02 -10.82 16.33
CA ASP A 348 38.13 -11.28 15.49
C ASP A 348 38.12 -12.80 15.20
N ARG A 349 37.25 -13.58 15.86
CA ARG A 349 37.17 -15.03 15.69
C ARG A 349 36.21 -15.38 14.55
N VAL A 350 36.73 -15.99 13.49
CA VAL A 350 35.89 -16.61 12.45
C VAL A 350 35.23 -17.87 13.03
N LEU A 351 33.91 -17.95 12.93
CA LEU A 351 33.12 -19.10 13.37
C LEU A 351 33.18 -20.22 12.34
N VAL A 352 33.14 -21.48 12.79
CA VAL A 352 33.22 -22.66 11.92
C VAL A 352 31.83 -23.26 11.71
N LYS A 353 31.43 -23.43 10.44
CA LYS A 353 30.17 -24.09 10.07
C LYS A 353 30.14 -25.53 10.60
N ASP A 354 28.97 -25.97 11.02
CA ASP A 354 28.66 -27.30 11.59
C ASP A 354 29.33 -27.58 12.94
N ILE A 355 30.04 -26.59 13.51
CA ILE A 355 30.66 -26.65 14.84
C ILE A 355 30.15 -25.51 15.72
N ASP A 356 30.30 -24.27 15.24
CA ASP A 356 29.87 -23.06 15.93
C ASP A 356 28.50 -22.56 15.43
N TYR A 357 28.08 -22.93 14.21
CA TYR A 357 26.76 -22.58 13.66
C TYR A 357 26.28 -23.52 12.55
N ALA A 358 24.97 -23.53 12.30
CA ALA A 358 24.31 -24.07 11.11
C ALA A 358 23.70 -22.92 10.27
N ILE A 359 23.49 -23.15 8.98
CA ILE A 359 22.85 -22.18 8.09
C ILE A 359 21.87 -22.89 7.16
N ASP A 360 20.66 -22.34 7.04
CA ASP A 360 19.70 -22.67 6.00
C ASP A 360 19.92 -21.72 4.81
N TYR A 361 20.48 -22.25 3.72
CA TYR A 361 20.79 -21.46 2.53
C TYR A 361 19.56 -21.01 1.73
N ALA A 362 18.41 -21.65 1.90
CA ALA A 362 17.20 -21.28 1.18
C ALA A 362 16.63 -19.97 1.73
N VAL A 363 16.51 -19.88 3.06
CA VAL A 363 15.91 -18.74 3.76
C VAL A 363 16.94 -17.78 4.38
N GLY A 364 18.23 -18.13 4.33
CA GLY A 364 19.31 -17.31 4.87
C GLY A 364 19.32 -17.23 6.40
N GLN A 365 18.78 -18.23 7.09
CA GLN A 365 18.75 -18.27 8.55
C GLN A 365 20.01 -18.96 9.09
N VAL A 366 20.73 -18.31 9.99
CA VAL A 366 21.88 -18.86 10.70
C VAL A 366 21.48 -19.22 12.12
N THR A 367 21.83 -20.41 12.59
CA THR A 367 21.61 -20.89 13.95
C THR A 367 22.97 -21.12 14.63
N LEU A 368 23.25 -20.44 15.73
CA LEU A 368 24.50 -20.62 16.48
C LEU A 368 24.38 -21.83 17.41
N TYR A 369 25.40 -22.69 17.44
CA TYR A 369 25.50 -23.77 18.41
C TYR A 369 26.04 -23.22 19.73
N ASP A 370 25.42 -23.61 20.85
CA ASP A 370 25.84 -23.26 22.21
C ASP A 370 26.22 -21.78 22.38
N ALA A 371 25.33 -20.89 21.93
CA ALA A 371 25.55 -19.45 21.91
C ALA A 371 26.05 -18.90 23.26
N GLU A 372 25.61 -19.47 24.39
CA GLU A 372 26.06 -19.09 25.73
C GLU A 372 27.57 -19.18 25.90
N THR A 373 28.16 -20.25 25.36
CA THR A 373 29.61 -20.46 25.42
C THR A 373 30.36 -19.57 24.44
N LEU A 374 29.81 -19.33 23.24
CA LEU A 374 30.41 -18.45 22.24
C LEU A 374 30.52 -17.00 22.74
N PHE A 375 29.46 -16.49 23.37
CA PHE A 375 29.42 -15.12 23.91
C PHE A 375 30.02 -14.99 25.31
N SER A 376 30.34 -16.10 26.00
CA SER A 376 31.03 -16.06 27.31
C SER A 376 32.44 -15.48 27.24
N ALA A 377 33.13 -15.65 26.11
CA ALA A 377 34.49 -15.18 25.89
C ALA A 377 34.56 -13.70 25.47
N ASP A 378 33.52 -13.22 24.78
CA ASP A 378 33.36 -11.82 24.38
C ASP A 378 31.88 -11.41 24.44
N PRO A 379 31.40 -10.95 25.62
CA PRO A 379 30.00 -10.58 25.83
C PRO A 379 29.51 -9.38 25.01
N GLN A 380 30.43 -8.62 24.40
CA GLN A 380 30.16 -7.46 23.54
C GLN A 380 30.55 -7.73 22.07
N GLY A 381 30.90 -8.98 21.74
CA GLY A 381 31.41 -9.34 20.43
C GLY A 381 30.41 -9.08 19.32
N THR A 382 30.81 -8.31 18.31
CA THR A 382 29.98 -8.06 17.12
C THR A 382 30.01 -9.27 16.19
N VAL A 383 28.84 -9.80 15.82
CA VAL A 383 28.73 -10.80 14.75
C VAL A 383 28.75 -10.10 13.40
N ARG A 384 29.75 -10.39 12.57
CA ARG A 384 29.81 -9.94 11.17
C ARG A 384 29.64 -11.14 10.25
N ALA A 385 28.74 -11.03 9.28
CA ALA A 385 28.53 -12.04 8.27
C ALA A 385 28.71 -11.41 6.88
N THR A 386 29.41 -12.12 6.00
CA THR A 386 29.51 -11.81 4.56
C THR A 386 29.14 -13.05 3.77
N TRP A 387 28.35 -12.92 2.70
CA TRP A 387 27.92 -14.06 1.89
C TRP A 387 27.74 -13.65 0.42
N GLU A 388 27.63 -14.64 -0.46
CA GLU A 388 27.21 -14.44 -1.85
C GLU A 388 25.79 -14.98 -2.03
N GLN A 389 24.91 -14.20 -2.65
CA GLN A 389 23.53 -14.60 -2.91
C GLN A 389 23.37 -15.07 -4.36
N LYS A 390 22.69 -16.19 -4.59
CA LYS A 390 22.16 -16.53 -5.91
C LYS A 390 21.01 -15.58 -6.17
N GLN A 391 21.13 -14.69 -7.16
CA GLN A 391 20.00 -13.85 -7.54
C GLN A 391 18.89 -14.75 -8.12
N ILE A 392 17.84 -14.97 -7.33
CA ILE A 392 16.72 -15.87 -7.66
C ILE A 392 15.92 -15.34 -8.86
N PHE A 393 16.02 -14.03 -9.15
CA PHE A 393 15.39 -13.38 -10.30
C PHE A 393 16.40 -12.52 -11.07
N ARG A 394 17.31 -13.14 -11.83
CA ARG A 394 18.01 -12.43 -12.92
C ARG A 394 17.23 -12.66 -14.21
N THR A 395 16.48 -11.65 -14.64
CA THR A 395 15.79 -11.62 -15.94
C THR A 395 16.77 -11.49 -17.10
N ALA A 396 17.97 -10.96 -16.86
CA ALA A 396 18.96 -10.60 -17.88
C ALA A 396 20.04 -11.69 -18.09
N PRO A 397 20.15 -12.30 -19.29
CA PRO A 397 21.25 -13.22 -19.61
C PRO A 397 22.62 -12.54 -19.43
N THR A 398 23.51 -13.15 -18.63
CA THR A 398 24.86 -12.62 -18.38
C THR A 398 25.91 -13.54 -18.99
N SER A 399 26.88 -12.95 -19.70
CA SER A 399 28.04 -13.65 -20.24
C SER A 399 29.32 -13.13 -19.59
N VAL A 400 30.23 -14.04 -19.21
CA VAL A 400 31.54 -13.69 -18.65
C VAL A 400 32.60 -14.40 -19.48
N ALA A 401 33.49 -13.64 -20.07
CA ALA A 401 34.71 -14.12 -20.70
C ALA A 401 35.89 -13.65 -19.88
N GLY A 402 36.85 -14.53 -19.61
CA GLY A 402 38.05 -14.13 -18.89
C GLY A 402 39.25 -14.93 -19.33
N PHE A 403 40.43 -14.34 -19.17
CA PHE A 403 41.70 -15.02 -19.32
C PHE A 403 42.56 -14.72 -18.09
N ARG A 404 43.31 -15.72 -17.67
CA ARG A 404 44.36 -15.57 -16.67
C ARG A 404 45.64 -16.15 -17.22
N ALA A 405 46.73 -15.40 -17.14
CA ALA A 405 48.05 -15.87 -17.49
C ALA A 405 48.99 -15.68 -16.30
N THR A 406 49.70 -16.72 -15.92
CA THR A 406 50.66 -16.68 -14.81
C THR A 406 52.04 -16.96 -15.37
N TYR A 407 52.98 -16.06 -15.10
CA TYR A 407 54.38 -16.21 -15.41
C TYR A 407 55.17 -16.45 -14.11
N GLY A 408 55.74 -17.64 -13.96
CA GLY A 408 56.55 -18.00 -12.80
C GLY A 408 58.02 -17.62 -12.96
N PHE A 409 58.61 -17.02 -11.94
CA PHE A 409 60.06 -16.77 -11.82
C PHE A 409 60.76 -17.90 -11.03
N GLY A 410 60.34 -19.15 -11.21
CA GLY A 410 60.83 -20.31 -10.44
C GLY A 410 60.36 -20.29 -8.99
N GLU A 411 61.20 -20.72 -8.04
CA GLU A 411 60.89 -20.66 -6.59
C GLU A 411 60.87 -19.22 -6.01
N GLN A 412 61.24 -18.23 -6.82
CA GLN A 412 61.46 -16.86 -6.39
C GLN A 412 60.22 -15.98 -6.56
N GLY A 413 59.17 -16.42 -7.25
CA GLY A 413 57.94 -15.62 -7.37
C GLY A 413 57.10 -15.89 -8.61
N SER A 414 56.05 -15.09 -8.79
CA SER A 414 55.14 -15.15 -9.94
C SER A 414 54.58 -13.77 -10.28
N LEU A 415 54.18 -13.60 -11.55
CA LEU A 415 53.43 -12.47 -12.06
C LEU A 415 52.17 -12.99 -12.75
N ASP A 416 51.01 -12.60 -12.24
CA ASP A 416 49.69 -12.94 -12.72
C ASP A 416 49.08 -11.78 -13.51
N PHE A 417 48.55 -12.09 -14.67
CA PHE A 417 47.74 -11.22 -15.52
C PHE A 417 46.31 -11.76 -15.52
N LEU A 418 45.35 -10.89 -15.27
CA LEU A 418 43.92 -11.18 -15.33
C LEU A 418 43.25 -10.22 -16.29
N GLY A 419 42.43 -10.75 -17.19
CA GLY A 419 41.47 -9.97 -17.95
C GLY A 419 40.10 -10.62 -17.83
N LEU A 420 39.08 -9.84 -17.50
CA LEU A 420 37.70 -10.30 -17.38
C LEU A 420 36.79 -9.30 -18.09
N TYR A 421 35.84 -9.82 -18.85
CA TYR A 421 34.81 -9.05 -19.51
C TYR A 421 33.46 -9.69 -19.20
N ARG A 422 32.61 -8.94 -18.52
CA ARG A 422 31.22 -9.33 -18.23
C ARG A 422 30.29 -8.47 -19.08
N SER A 423 29.34 -9.09 -19.76
CA SER A 423 28.32 -8.42 -20.57
C SER A 423 26.94 -8.98 -20.23
N GLU A 424 26.01 -8.08 -19.95
CA GLU A 424 24.61 -8.37 -19.59
C GLU A 424 23.71 -8.02 -20.78
N GLN A 425 22.73 -8.88 -21.06
CA GLN A 425 21.72 -8.70 -22.10
C GLN A 425 20.35 -8.45 -21.49
N THR A 426 19.50 -7.72 -22.18
CA THR A 426 18.10 -7.51 -21.78
C THR A 426 17.18 -8.39 -22.61
N LEU A 427 16.14 -8.95 -21.98
CA LEU A 427 15.06 -9.63 -22.69
C LEU A 427 14.02 -8.64 -23.25
N PHE A 428 14.08 -7.39 -22.83
CA PHE A 428 13.15 -6.34 -23.26
C PHE A 428 13.64 -5.68 -24.54
N THR A 429 12.73 -5.51 -25.50
CA THR A 429 12.99 -4.73 -26.71
C THR A 429 13.18 -3.25 -26.38
N ARG A 430 12.45 -2.75 -25.37
CA ARG A 430 12.54 -1.40 -24.77
C ARG A 430 12.95 -1.51 -23.30
N PRO A 431 14.26 -1.51 -22.97
CA PRO A 431 14.69 -1.61 -21.58
C PRO A 431 14.39 -0.31 -20.81
N GLN A 432 13.71 -0.44 -19.68
CA GLN A 432 13.43 0.66 -18.77
C GLN A 432 14.67 1.06 -17.92
N LEU A 433 14.61 2.21 -17.26
CA LEU A 433 15.67 2.70 -16.36
C LEU A 433 15.93 1.69 -15.22
N GLY A 434 17.20 1.29 -15.04
CA GLY A 434 17.61 0.31 -14.03
C GLY A 434 17.69 -1.15 -14.52
N VAL A 435 17.21 -1.45 -15.74
CA VAL A 435 17.33 -2.78 -16.37
C VAL A 435 18.10 -2.73 -17.70
N GLU A 436 18.97 -1.74 -17.85
CA GLU A 436 19.80 -1.56 -19.04
C GLU A 436 20.86 -2.66 -19.15
N PRO A 437 21.11 -3.18 -20.37
CA PRO A 437 22.20 -4.11 -20.58
C PRO A 437 23.55 -3.40 -20.42
N GLY A 438 24.28 -3.72 -19.35
CA GLY A 438 25.62 -3.18 -19.07
C GLY A 438 26.75 -4.14 -19.44
N ALA A 439 27.98 -3.62 -19.50
CA ALA A 439 29.19 -4.42 -19.54
C ALA A 439 30.28 -3.83 -18.64
N ILE A 440 31.16 -4.67 -18.13
CA ILE A 440 32.35 -4.24 -17.40
C ILE A 440 33.58 -5.05 -17.81
N GLY A 441 34.63 -4.35 -18.20
CA GLY A 441 35.97 -4.90 -18.39
C GLY A 441 36.82 -4.69 -17.13
N LEU A 442 37.44 -5.75 -16.62
CA LEU A 442 38.40 -5.70 -15.53
C LEU A 442 39.75 -6.22 -16.04
N GLY A 443 40.81 -5.46 -15.79
CA GLY A 443 42.19 -5.88 -16.04
C GLY A 443 42.98 -5.84 -14.74
N GLY A 444 43.83 -6.83 -14.49
CA GLY A 444 44.60 -6.93 -13.26
C GLY A 444 46.00 -7.48 -13.50
N LEU A 445 46.96 -6.94 -12.73
CA LEU A 445 48.33 -7.42 -12.61
C LEU A 445 48.62 -7.67 -11.13
N ASN A 446 49.05 -8.87 -10.78
CA ASN A 446 49.45 -9.22 -9.41
C ASN A 446 50.81 -9.88 -9.44
N GLY A 447 51.79 -9.29 -8.75
CA GLY A 447 53.17 -9.79 -8.72
C GLY A 447 53.65 -10.05 -7.31
N ARG A 448 54.33 -11.18 -7.12
CA ARG A 448 55.08 -11.47 -5.89
C ARG A 448 56.48 -11.93 -6.24
N TYR A 449 57.48 -11.36 -5.59
CA TYR A 449 58.88 -11.73 -5.77
C TYR A 449 59.57 -11.83 -4.40
N GLN A 450 60.32 -12.91 -4.19
CA GLN A 450 61.00 -13.23 -2.94
C GLN A 450 62.44 -13.61 -3.23
N VAL A 451 63.37 -12.83 -2.67
CA VAL A 451 64.81 -13.04 -2.84
C VAL A 451 65.50 -13.25 -1.50
N LYS A 452 66.41 -14.22 -1.43
CA LYS A 452 67.26 -14.44 -0.25
C LYS A 452 68.37 -13.38 -0.22
N VAL A 453 68.49 -12.68 0.90
CA VAL A 453 69.39 -11.53 1.07
C VAL A 453 70.61 -11.94 1.87
N ASN A 454 71.46 -12.78 1.25
CA ASN A 454 72.61 -13.40 1.93
C ASN A 454 73.69 -12.38 2.38
N TRP A 455 73.69 -11.15 1.87
CA TRP A 455 74.59 -10.10 2.34
C TRP A 455 74.17 -9.55 3.71
N LEU A 456 72.87 -9.53 3.99
CA LEU A 456 72.32 -9.09 5.26
C LEU A 456 72.64 -10.11 6.36
N ASP A 457 72.54 -11.41 6.04
CA ASP A 457 72.98 -12.49 6.93
C ASP A 457 74.46 -12.39 7.29
N ARG A 458 75.30 -12.05 6.30
CA ARG A 458 76.76 -11.83 6.50
C ARG A 458 77.10 -10.56 7.28
N TRP A 459 76.23 -9.55 7.24
CA TRP A 459 76.39 -8.33 8.01
C TRP A 459 75.93 -8.54 9.46
N LEU A 460 74.76 -9.14 9.66
CA LEU A 460 74.20 -9.47 10.98
C LEU A 460 75.10 -10.42 11.79
N SER A 461 75.78 -11.37 11.12
CA SER A 461 76.74 -12.29 11.75
C SER A 461 78.06 -11.65 12.20
N ARG A 462 78.35 -10.41 11.81
CA ARG A 462 79.52 -9.64 12.29
C ARG A 462 79.24 -8.79 13.52
N VAL A 463 77.97 -8.70 13.95
CA VAL A 463 77.58 -7.96 15.15
C VAL A 463 77.81 -8.84 16.39
N PRO A 464 78.73 -8.48 17.31
CA PRO A 464 79.05 -9.32 18.47
C PRO A 464 77.83 -9.48 19.39
N GLY A 465 77.45 -10.72 19.71
CA GLY A 465 76.33 -11.06 20.59
C GLY A 465 75.05 -11.54 19.87
N LEU A 466 74.95 -11.37 18.55
CA LEU A 466 73.83 -11.84 17.73
C LEU A 466 74.15 -13.16 17.03
N ARG A 467 73.42 -14.23 17.35
CA ARG A 467 73.46 -15.52 16.62
C ARG A 467 72.27 -15.59 15.66
N SER A 468 72.49 -15.24 14.39
CA SER A 468 71.49 -15.40 13.32
C SER A 468 71.55 -16.84 12.77
N GLY A 469 70.51 -17.64 13.02
CA GLY A 469 70.40 -19.03 12.53
C GLY A 469 69.41 -19.21 11.36
N GLY A 470 68.67 -18.16 10.97
CA GLY A 470 67.68 -18.19 9.89
C GLY A 470 68.12 -17.31 8.72
N GLY A 471 67.87 -17.75 7.49
CA GLY A 471 68.23 -16.98 6.30
C GLY A 471 67.34 -15.75 6.11
N SER A 472 67.95 -14.59 5.83
CA SER A 472 67.22 -13.35 5.55
C SER A 472 66.60 -13.37 4.16
N GLY A 473 65.36 -12.90 4.03
CA GLY A 473 64.66 -12.79 2.76
C GLY A 473 63.94 -11.45 2.62
N LEU A 474 63.88 -10.93 1.40
CA LEU A 474 63.09 -9.76 1.03
C LEU A 474 61.93 -10.25 0.14
N SER A 475 60.71 -9.94 0.52
CA SER A 475 59.51 -10.18 -0.29
C SER A 475 58.90 -8.86 -0.74
N LEU A 476 58.70 -8.72 -2.05
CA LEU A 476 57.96 -7.64 -2.66
C LEU A 476 56.65 -8.22 -3.21
N ALA A 477 55.53 -7.59 -2.91
CA ALA A 477 54.24 -7.89 -3.49
C ALA A 477 53.58 -6.60 -3.97
N GLY A 478 52.84 -6.66 -5.07
CA GLY A 478 52.13 -5.53 -5.62
C GLY A 478 51.00 -5.98 -6.52
N GLU A 479 49.90 -5.23 -6.47
CA GLU A 479 48.71 -5.46 -7.29
C GLU A 479 48.30 -4.14 -7.97
N MET A 480 47.86 -4.24 -9.21
CA MET A 480 47.27 -3.14 -9.97
C MET A 480 46.05 -3.67 -10.70
N ALA A 481 44.91 -2.99 -10.56
CA ALA A 481 43.68 -3.33 -11.26
C ALA A 481 43.09 -2.08 -11.94
N VAL A 482 42.45 -2.28 -13.09
CA VAL A 482 41.75 -1.25 -13.86
C VAL A 482 40.36 -1.78 -14.20
N SER A 483 39.35 -0.95 -14.01
CA SER A 483 37.96 -1.21 -14.40
C SER A 483 37.52 -0.26 -15.48
N LEU A 484 36.91 -0.79 -16.53
CA LEU A 484 36.33 -0.07 -17.66
C LEU A 484 34.83 -0.43 -17.74
N PRO A 485 33.97 0.26 -16.96
CA PRO A 485 32.54 0.04 -17.01
C PRO A 485 31.93 0.71 -18.25
N ASN A 486 31.01 0.01 -18.90
CA ASN A 486 30.05 0.56 -19.85
C ASN A 486 28.63 0.28 -19.32
N PRO A 487 27.97 1.26 -18.68
CA PRO A 487 26.70 1.03 -17.99
C PRO A 487 25.53 0.76 -18.96
N ASN A 488 25.63 1.12 -20.24
CA ASN A 488 24.55 0.90 -21.22
C ASN A 488 25.11 0.59 -22.62
N LEU A 489 25.00 -0.67 -23.03
CA LEU A 489 25.43 -1.15 -24.35
C LEU A 489 24.54 -0.68 -25.50
N ARG A 490 23.26 -0.37 -25.23
CA ARG A 490 22.30 0.06 -26.27
C ARG A 490 22.31 1.56 -26.50
N GLY A 491 22.78 2.35 -25.53
CA GLY A 491 22.82 3.81 -25.62
C GLY A 491 21.44 4.47 -25.59
N GLU A 492 20.40 3.71 -25.28
CA GLU A 492 19.02 4.16 -25.10
C GLU A 492 18.45 3.55 -23.81
N VAL A 493 17.53 4.26 -23.19
CA VAL A 493 16.77 3.83 -22.01
C VAL A 493 15.39 4.44 -22.09
N PHE A 494 14.37 3.67 -21.72
CA PHE A 494 12.99 4.14 -21.67
C PHE A 494 12.67 4.51 -20.22
N LEU A 495 12.10 5.70 -20.00
CA LEU A 495 11.58 6.07 -18.68
C LEU A 495 10.27 5.32 -18.39
N ASP A 496 9.47 5.15 -19.45
CA ASP A 496 8.21 4.40 -19.47
C ASP A 496 8.07 3.79 -20.88
N ASP A 497 7.52 2.59 -20.96
CA ASP A 497 7.18 1.95 -22.22
C ASP A 497 5.71 2.16 -22.63
N PHE A 498 4.89 2.69 -21.72
CA PHE A 498 3.45 2.86 -21.84
C PHE A 498 2.69 1.57 -22.18
N ASP A 499 3.30 0.40 -21.98
CA ASP A 499 2.66 -0.90 -22.22
C ASP A 499 1.80 -1.32 -21.01
N ALA A 500 2.03 -0.73 -19.82
CA ALA A 500 1.23 -0.94 -18.62
C ALA A 500 -0.03 -0.06 -18.62
N THR A 501 -1.12 -0.55 -19.21
CA THR A 501 -2.42 0.13 -19.15
C THR A 501 -3.21 -0.36 -17.93
N SER A 502 -3.65 0.57 -17.07
CA SER A 502 -4.60 0.28 -16.00
C SER A 502 -6.03 0.37 -16.55
N ALA A 503 -6.50 -0.70 -17.19
CA ALA A 503 -7.90 -0.81 -17.63
C ALA A 503 -8.73 -1.53 -16.57
N LEU A 504 -9.93 -1.04 -16.28
CA LEU A 504 -10.94 -1.76 -15.52
C LEU A 504 -11.81 -2.54 -16.51
N PRO A 505 -11.64 -3.86 -16.69
CA PRO A 505 -12.48 -4.62 -17.59
C PRO A 505 -13.90 -4.70 -17.02
N LEU A 506 -14.88 -4.31 -17.84
CA LEU A 506 -16.29 -4.54 -17.54
C LEU A 506 -16.69 -5.89 -18.13
N SER A 507 -17.18 -6.80 -17.29
CA SER A 507 -17.67 -8.08 -17.79
C SER A 507 -18.96 -7.89 -18.58
N LEU A 508 -19.03 -8.54 -19.73
CA LEU A 508 -20.21 -8.58 -20.59
C LEU A 508 -20.95 -9.93 -20.46
N LEU A 509 -20.70 -10.67 -19.38
CA LEU A 509 -21.43 -11.89 -19.06
C LEU A 509 -22.83 -11.54 -18.56
N ALA A 510 -23.86 -12.13 -19.17
CA ALA A 510 -25.25 -11.75 -18.90
C ALA A 510 -25.67 -11.86 -17.43
N HIS A 511 -25.05 -12.76 -16.65
CA HIS A 511 -25.34 -12.96 -15.23
C HIS A 511 -24.72 -11.88 -14.31
N GLU A 512 -23.79 -11.07 -14.81
CA GLU A 512 -23.24 -9.93 -14.05
C GLU A 512 -24.07 -8.66 -14.21
N TRP A 513 -25.14 -8.71 -15.01
CA TRP A 513 -26.05 -7.60 -15.28
C TRP A 513 -27.44 -7.92 -14.74
N VAL A 514 -28.04 -6.93 -14.09
CA VAL A 514 -29.41 -6.99 -13.56
C VAL A 514 -30.26 -5.89 -14.20
N ARG A 515 -31.59 -5.96 -14.02
CA ARG A 515 -32.47 -4.86 -14.47
C ARG A 515 -32.11 -3.57 -13.73
N GLY A 516 -32.03 -2.46 -14.47
CA GLY A 516 -31.71 -1.16 -13.91
C GLY A 516 -32.96 -0.38 -13.46
N SER A 517 -32.72 0.70 -12.72
CA SER A 517 -33.75 1.69 -12.38
C SER A 517 -34.13 2.56 -13.56
N ALA A 518 -35.19 3.35 -13.41
CA ALA A 518 -35.44 4.47 -14.32
C ALA A 518 -34.30 5.50 -14.23
N PRO A 519 -33.84 6.07 -15.36
CA PRO A 519 -32.90 7.18 -15.34
C PRO A 519 -33.44 8.33 -14.49
N SER A 520 -32.61 8.85 -13.59
CA SER A 520 -33.01 9.92 -12.66
C SER A 520 -33.12 11.30 -13.32
N THR A 521 -32.45 11.48 -14.47
CA THR A 521 -32.40 12.72 -15.22
C THR A 521 -32.26 12.47 -16.72
N ASN A 522 -32.76 13.39 -17.55
CA ASN A 522 -32.60 13.39 -19.00
C ASN A 522 -31.79 14.60 -19.50
N VAL A 523 -31.16 15.35 -18.60
CA VAL A 523 -30.37 16.55 -18.92
C VAL A 523 -29.23 16.18 -19.87
N GLY A 524 -29.16 16.86 -21.02
CA GLY A 524 -28.14 16.65 -22.05
C GLY A 524 -28.45 15.53 -23.06
N ILE A 525 -29.52 14.75 -22.83
CA ILE A 525 -29.97 13.64 -23.69
C ILE A 525 -31.48 13.69 -23.96
N GLU A 526 -32.06 14.90 -23.97
CA GLU A 526 -33.51 15.14 -24.09
C GLU A 526 -34.10 14.68 -25.44
N HIS A 527 -33.24 14.45 -26.43
CA HIS A 527 -33.61 13.93 -27.76
C HIS A 527 -33.54 12.40 -27.85
N VAL A 528 -32.97 11.74 -26.84
CA VAL A 528 -32.80 10.29 -26.76
C VAL A 528 -33.83 9.67 -25.82
N LEU A 529 -33.95 10.22 -24.61
CA LEU A 529 -34.89 9.75 -23.60
C LEU A 529 -36.23 10.49 -23.67
N PRO A 530 -37.34 9.86 -23.28
CA PRO A 530 -38.60 10.55 -23.09
C PRO A 530 -38.49 11.62 -21.98
N GLU A 531 -39.38 12.63 -22.03
CA GLU A 531 -39.40 13.75 -21.06
C GLU A 531 -39.53 13.25 -19.61
N VAL A 532 -40.31 12.18 -19.41
CA VAL A 532 -40.43 11.47 -18.12
C VAL A 532 -40.33 9.96 -18.37
N PRO A 533 -39.18 9.33 -18.08
CA PRO A 533 -39.04 7.89 -18.11
C PRO A 533 -40.00 7.23 -17.10
N GLY A 534 -40.86 6.33 -17.58
CA GLY A 534 -41.87 5.66 -16.75
C GLY A 534 -42.42 4.38 -17.40
N PRO A 535 -43.41 3.71 -16.80
CA PRO A 535 -43.89 2.40 -17.28
C PRO A 535 -44.41 2.43 -18.72
N TYR A 536 -45.11 3.50 -19.11
CA TYR A 536 -45.80 3.62 -20.40
C TYR A 536 -44.85 3.76 -21.59
N ASN A 537 -43.59 4.14 -21.36
CA ASN A 537 -42.56 4.27 -22.38
C ASN A 537 -41.39 3.29 -22.15
N THR A 538 -41.60 2.21 -21.39
CA THR A 538 -40.62 1.12 -21.30
C THR A 538 -40.71 0.18 -22.50
N ALA A 539 -39.60 -0.40 -22.94
CA ALA A 539 -39.56 -1.49 -23.93
C ALA A 539 -39.11 -2.83 -23.29
N PRO A 540 -39.64 -3.99 -23.71
CA PRO A 540 -39.03 -5.28 -23.38
C PRO A 540 -37.56 -5.32 -23.82
N LEU A 541 -36.69 -5.84 -22.95
CA LEU A 541 -35.27 -6.03 -23.22
C LEU A 541 -34.85 -7.40 -22.73
N VAL A 542 -34.15 -8.14 -23.60
CA VAL A 542 -33.48 -9.40 -23.29
C VAL A 542 -31.99 -9.20 -23.55
N TRP A 543 -31.13 -9.65 -22.63
CA TRP A 543 -29.68 -9.60 -22.79
C TRP A 543 -29.07 -11.00 -22.63
N GLN A 544 -28.19 -11.36 -23.56
CA GLN A 544 -27.64 -12.71 -23.69
C GLN A 544 -26.14 -12.63 -24.01
N HIS A 545 -25.35 -13.55 -23.44
CA HIS A 545 -23.95 -13.76 -23.83
C HIS A 545 -23.76 -15.07 -24.61
N ALA A 546 -24.80 -15.89 -24.70
CA ALA A 546 -24.85 -17.12 -25.49
C ALA A 546 -26.25 -17.29 -26.09
N TRP A 547 -26.34 -17.74 -27.34
CA TRP A 547 -27.62 -17.92 -28.04
C TRP A 547 -27.54 -18.99 -29.13
N ILE A 548 -28.69 -19.53 -29.52
CA ILE A 548 -28.84 -20.43 -30.66
C ILE A 548 -28.70 -19.61 -31.95
N THR A 549 -27.79 -20.00 -32.84
CA THR A 549 -27.70 -19.42 -34.19
C THR A 549 -28.66 -20.12 -35.12
N GLU A 550 -29.34 -19.37 -35.98
CA GLU A 550 -30.37 -19.89 -36.88
C GLU A 550 -29.99 -19.71 -38.35
N THR A 551 -30.44 -20.65 -39.17
CA THR A 551 -30.40 -20.52 -40.63
C THR A 551 -31.53 -19.60 -41.12
N LEU A 552 -31.46 -19.15 -42.37
CA LEU A 552 -32.55 -18.39 -43.01
C LEU A 552 -33.91 -19.12 -43.02
N ALA A 553 -33.92 -20.43 -42.79
CA ALA A 553 -35.13 -21.25 -42.69
C ALA A 553 -35.68 -21.38 -41.25
N GLY A 554 -35.00 -20.81 -40.24
CA GLY A 554 -35.37 -20.90 -38.82
C GLY A 554 -34.89 -22.18 -38.12
N ASP A 555 -34.15 -23.04 -38.82
CA ASP A 555 -33.52 -24.22 -38.20
C ASP A 555 -32.26 -23.80 -37.43
N SER A 556 -32.02 -24.42 -36.26
CA SER A 556 -30.80 -24.24 -35.47
C SER A 556 -29.55 -24.60 -36.29
N ALA A 557 -28.73 -23.61 -36.60
CA ALA A 557 -27.44 -23.73 -37.28
C ALA A 557 -26.30 -24.08 -36.31
N GLY A 558 -26.48 -23.82 -35.02
CA GLY A 558 -25.50 -24.09 -33.98
C GLY A 558 -25.77 -23.27 -32.72
N VAL A 559 -24.77 -23.20 -31.86
CA VAL A 559 -24.80 -22.40 -30.63
C VAL A 559 -23.62 -21.43 -30.67
N HIS A 560 -23.89 -20.17 -30.41
CA HIS A 560 -22.87 -19.21 -30.05
C HIS A 560 -22.67 -19.25 -28.54
N GLU A 561 -21.53 -19.74 -28.09
CA GLU A 561 -21.16 -19.79 -26.66
C GLU A 561 -20.12 -18.70 -26.37
N GLY A 562 -20.60 -17.53 -25.95
CA GLY A 562 -19.74 -16.50 -25.37
C GLY A 562 -18.64 -15.97 -26.28
N PHE A 563 -17.48 -15.82 -25.66
CA PHE A 563 -16.41 -14.89 -25.98
C PHE A 563 -15.98 -14.80 -27.47
N LEU A 564 -15.95 -13.58 -27.99
CA LEU A 564 -15.47 -13.20 -29.32
C LEU A 564 -13.94 -13.13 -29.36
N PRO A 565 -13.28 -13.67 -30.41
CA PRO A 565 -11.87 -13.39 -30.65
C PRO A 565 -11.70 -11.91 -31.04
N ARG A 566 -10.55 -11.32 -30.71
CA ARG A 566 -10.22 -9.92 -31.04
C ARG A 566 -10.29 -9.65 -32.54
N GLN A 567 -9.98 -10.66 -33.37
CA GLN A 567 -10.08 -10.55 -34.82
C GLN A 567 -11.52 -10.40 -35.35
N GLU A 568 -12.52 -10.88 -34.61
CA GLU A 568 -13.93 -10.68 -34.95
C GLU A 568 -14.43 -9.29 -34.54
N ILE A 569 -13.81 -8.70 -33.51
CA ILE A 569 -14.08 -7.34 -33.01
C ILE A 569 -13.39 -6.29 -33.91
N ASP A 570 -12.09 -6.46 -34.17
CA ASP A 570 -11.30 -5.64 -35.07
C ASP A 570 -10.41 -6.50 -35.98
N ARG A 571 -10.75 -6.48 -37.27
CA ARG A 571 -10.07 -7.26 -38.32
C ARG A 571 -8.66 -6.76 -38.64
N GLN A 572 -8.23 -5.62 -38.11
CA GLN A 572 -6.86 -5.12 -38.24
C GLN A 572 -5.91 -5.77 -37.22
N ILE A 573 -6.44 -6.35 -36.14
CA ILE A 573 -5.65 -7.01 -35.12
C ILE A 573 -5.07 -8.33 -35.68
N ARG A 574 -3.75 -8.48 -35.58
CA ARG A 574 -3.05 -9.73 -35.91
C ARG A 574 -2.43 -10.31 -34.66
N VAL A 575 -3.02 -11.38 -34.14
CA VAL A 575 -2.51 -12.09 -32.96
C VAL A 575 -1.54 -13.20 -33.41
N SER A 576 -0.37 -13.26 -32.78
CA SER A 576 0.59 -14.36 -32.94
C SER A 576 0.64 -15.17 -31.64
N GLY A 577 0.12 -16.40 -31.65
CA GLY A 577 0.05 -17.27 -30.46
C GLY A 577 -1.39 -17.52 -30.01
N SER A 578 -1.57 -17.83 -28.71
CA SER A 578 -2.90 -18.03 -28.12
C SER A 578 -3.64 -16.70 -27.94
N GLU A 579 -4.88 -16.66 -28.39
CA GLU A 579 -5.75 -15.49 -28.28
C GLU A 579 -6.68 -15.64 -27.07
N LEU A 580 -6.74 -14.59 -26.23
CA LEU A 580 -7.78 -14.49 -25.20
C LEU A 580 -9.07 -14.05 -25.89
N ARG A 581 -10.16 -14.77 -25.65
CA ARG A 581 -11.48 -14.38 -26.13
C ARG A 581 -12.13 -13.43 -25.12
N GLU A 582 -12.92 -12.47 -25.59
CA GLU A 582 -13.55 -11.42 -24.78
C GLU A 582 -15.09 -11.57 -24.80
N PRO A 583 -15.80 -11.40 -23.67
CA PRO A 583 -17.23 -11.67 -23.61
C PRO A 583 -17.97 -10.61 -24.43
N GLY A 584 -19.02 -11.02 -25.15
CA GLY A 584 -19.93 -10.11 -25.85
C GLY A 584 -21.31 -10.16 -25.22
N LEU A 585 -21.98 -9.00 -25.13
CA LEU A 585 -23.36 -8.90 -24.64
C LEU A 585 -24.28 -8.51 -25.80
N LEU A 586 -25.19 -9.40 -26.16
CA LEU A 586 -26.24 -9.15 -27.14
C LEU A 586 -27.48 -8.61 -26.42
N MET A 587 -27.96 -7.44 -26.84
CA MET A 587 -29.18 -6.81 -26.31
C MET A 587 -30.27 -6.80 -27.39
N THR A 588 -31.42 -7.39 -27.08
CA THR A 588 -32.56 -7.49 -28.00
C THR A 588 -33.76 -6.76 -27.41
N PHE A 589 -34.24 -5.73 -28.10
CA PHE A 589 -35.46 -5.01 -27.72
C PHE A 589 -36.69 -5.63 -28.39
N GLY A 590 -37.77 -5.81 -27.63
CA GLY A 590 -39.05 -6.30 -28.12
C GLY A 590 -40.05 -5.18 -28.40
N GLY A 591 -40.98 -5.42 -29.35
CA GLY A 591 -42.11 -4.52 -29.64
C GLY A 591 -42.24 -4.16 -31.12
N SER A 592 -43.37 -3.52 -31.47
CA SER A 592 -43.62 -2.98 -32.83
C SER A 592 -42.68 -1.80 -33.12
N SER A 593 -42.31 -1.54 -34.37
CA SER A 593 -41.57 -0.31 -34.73
C SER A 593 -42.44 0.95 -34.73
N ASP A 594 -43.77 0.81 -34.61
CA ASP A 594 -44.74 1.90 -34.74
C ASP A 594 -45.00 2.59 -33.39
N PHE A 595 -44.04 3.38 -32.89
CA PHE A 595 -44.21 4.23 -31.71
C PHE A 595 -44.10 5.71 -32.05
N VAL A 596 -44.88 6.54 -31.35
CA VAL A 596 -44.89 8.01 -31.52
C VAL A 596 -43.83 8.69 -30.65
N GLU A 597 -43.39 8.03 -29.58
CA GLU A 597 -42.40 8.52 -28.61
C GLU A 597 -41.26 7.50 -28.40
N SER A 598 -40.08 7.98 -27.98
CA SER A 598 -38.93 7.15 -27.63
C SER A 598 -39.25 6.23 -26.44
N ARG A 599 -38.90 4.95 -26.56
CA ARG A 599 -38.98 3.97 -25.47
C ARG A 599 -37.61 3.71 -24.86
N TRP A 600 -37.58 3.30 -23.60
CA TRP A 600 -36.33 3.05 -22.89
C TRP A 600 -36.36 1.72 -22.11
N ARG A 601 -35.18 1.19 -21.83
CA ARG A 601 -34.97 0.11 -20.86
C ARG A 601 -33.52 0.14 -20.39
N SER A 602 -33.28 -0.24 -19.14
CA SER A 602 -31.95 -0.21 -18.53
C SER A 602 -31.58 -1.56 -17.92
N ILE A 603 -30.27 -1.81 -17.95
CA ILE A 603 -29.59 -2.83 -17.15
C ILE A 603 -28.46 -2.15 -16.39
N THR A 604 -28.11 -2.69 -15.24
CA THR A 604 -27.07 -2.14 -14.36
C THR A 604 -26.15 -3.26 -13.91
N THR A 605 -24.90 -2.92 -13.71
CA THR A 605 -23.88 -3.79 -13.11
C THR A 605 -23.04 -2.97 -12.13
N LEU A 606 -22.45 -3.65 -11.15
CA LEU A 606 -21.60 -3.02 -10.13
C LEU A 606 -20.16 -2.97 -10.65
N LEU A 607 -19.59 -1.76 -10.78
CA LEU A 607 -18.18 -1.59 -11.14
C LEU A 607 -17.23 -2.02 -10.02
N GLY A 608 -17.69 -1.92 -8.78
CA GLY A 608 -16.98 -2.35 -7.58
C GLY A 608 -17.86 -2.24 -6.35
N SER A 609 -17.73 -3.19 -5.42
CA SER A 609 -18.55 -3.26 -4.21
C SER A 609 -18.31 -2.13 -3.21
N THR A 610 -17.21 -1.39 -3.37
CA THR A 610 -16.79 -0.26 -2.51
C THR A 610 -16.85 1.08 -3.25
N GLY A 611 -17.40 1.09 -4.46
CA GLY A 611 -17.18 2.18 -5.42
C GLY A 611 -15.82 2.05 -6.09
N VAL A 612 -15.74 2.54 -7.32
CA VAL A 612 -14.48 2.62 -8.07
C VAL A 612 -14.16 4.08 -8.29
N ASP A 613 -12.91 4.45 -8.02
CA ASP A 613 -12.42 5.78 -8.34
C ASP A 613 -12.15 5.88 -9.85
N LEU A 614 -13.09 6.51 -10.55
CA LEU A 614 -13.00 6.79 -11.99
C LEU A 614 -12.47 8.19 -12.29
N THR A 615 -11.97 8.95 -11.29
CA THR A 615 -11.50 10.34 -11.52
C THR A 615 -10.35 10.44 -12.52
N LYS A 616 -9.58 9.36 -12.68
CA LYS A 616 -8.48 9.25 -13.66
C LYS A 616 -8.84 8.45 -14.90
N THR A 617 -10.09 7.99 -15.00
CA THR A 617 -10.56 7.27 -16.19
C THR A 617 -10.83 8.28 -17.28
N GLU A 618 -9.97 8.29 -18.30
CA GLU A 618 -10.08 9.23 -19.42
C GLU A 618 -11.05 8.72 -20.51
N PHE A 619 -11.11 7.40 -20.69
CA PHE A 619 -11.84 6.78 -21.78
C PHE A 619 -12.71 5.64 -21.27
N LEU A 620 -13.89 5.53 -21.86
CA LEU A 620 -14.70 4.32 -21.84
C LEU A 620 -14.63 3.72 -23.24
N GLU A 621 -13.95 2.58 -23.34
CA GLU A 621 -13.76 1.88 -24.61
C GLU A 621 -14.72 0.70 -24.71
N PHE A 622 -15.50 0.65 -25.79
CA PHE A 622 -16.34 -0.49 -26.12
C PHE A 622 -16.52 -0.59 -27.62
N TYR A 623 -16.84 -1.80 -28.07
CA TYR A 623 -17.23 -2.08 -29.44
C TYR A 623 -18.70 -2.47 -29.46
N ALA A 624 -19.48 -1.79 -30.29
CA ALA A 624 -20.90 -2.06 -30.44
C ALA A 624 -21.27 -2.19 -31.92
N THR A 625 -22.25 -3.04 -32.18
CA THR A 625 -22.94 -3.14 -33.47
C THR A 625 -24.44 -3.13 -33.19
N GLY A 626 -25.20 -2.38 -33.98
CA GLY A 626 -26.63 -2.17 -33.73
C GLY A 626 -27.33 -1.51 -34.91
N ASP A 627 -28.64 -1.34 -34.76
CA ASP A 627 -29.50 -0.62 -35.71
C ASP A 627 -29.36 0.91 -35.52
N ASP A 628 -29.49 1.68 -36.60
CA ASP A 628 -29.41 3.15 -36.60
C ASP A 628 -30.53 3.81 -35.76
N HIS A 629 -31.57 3.05 -35.41
CA HIS A 629 -32.69 3.50 -34.58
C HIS A 629 -32.47 3.34 -33.06
N LEU A 630 -31.35 2.77 -32.63
CA LEU A 630 -31.03 2.56 -31.22
C LEU A 630 -30.07 3.65 -30.69
N SER A 631 -30.25 4.01 -29.43
CA SER A 631 -29.33 4.90 -28.72
C SER A 631 -28.91 4.25 -27.41
N LEU A 632 -27.60 4.15 -27.20
CA LEU A 632 -27.02 3.62 -25.97
C LEU A 632 -26.70 4.78 -25.02
N VAL A 633 -27.27 4.73 -23.82
CA VAL A 633 -27.01 5.70 -22.74
C VAL A 633 -26.26 4.97 -21.64
N LEU A 634 -25.15 5.55 -21.18
CA LEU A 634 -24.29 4.98 -20.14
C LEU A 634 -24.36 5.92 -18.93
N ASP A 635 -25.06 5.47 -17.89
CA ASP A 635 -25.17 6.18 -16.62
C ASP A 635 -24.06 5.68 -15.67
N LEU A 636 -23.11 6.56 -15.34
CA LEU A 636 -21.93 6.25 -14.54
C LEU A 636 -21.99 7.01 -13.22
N GLY A 637 -21.88 6.29 -12.10
CA GLY A 637 -21.84 6.87 -10.77
C GLY A 637 -22.81 6.18 -9.82
N VAL A 638 -23.59 6.98 -9.08
CA VAL A 638 -24.58 6.47 -8.13
C VAL A 638 -25.90 6.26 -8.85
N VAL A 639 -26.16 5.02 -9.25
CA VAL A 639 -27.42 4.57 -9.86
C VAL A 639 -28.25 3.85 -8.79
N SER A 640 -29.56 4.04 -8.80
CA SER A 640 -30.45 3.33 -7.89
C SER A 640 -30.45 1.83 -8.21
N GLU A 641 -30.35 1.01 -7.16
CA GLU A 641 -30.51 -0.45 -7.24
C GLU A 641 -31.99 -0.87 -7.36
N ASP A 642 -32.92 0.07 -7.19
CA ASP A 642 -34.37 -0.15 -7.32
C ASP A 642 -34.77 -0.37 -8.79
N ALA A 643 -34.76 -1.63 -9.21
CA ALA A 643 -35.04 -2.03 -10.58
C ALA A 643 -36.47 -1.69 -11.00
N MET A 644 -36.61 -1.15 -12.21
CA MET A 644 -37.93 -0.75 -12.71
C MET A 644 -38.70 -1.97 -13.26
N PHE A 645 -39.63 -2.50 -12.49
CA PHE A 645 -40.54 -3.57 -12.94
C PHE A 645 -41.85 -3.01 -13.51
N VAL A 646 -42.39 -3.69 -14.53
CA VAL A 646 -43.67 -3.37 -15.15
C VAL A 646 -44.40 -4.68 -15.40
N ASP A 647 -45.57 -4.87 -14.76
CA ASP A 647 -46.39 -6.07 -14.96
C ASP A 647 -47.15 -6.05 -16.30
N ALA A 648 -47.86 -7.15 -16.60
CA ALA A 648 -48.64 -7.31 -17.84
C ALA A 648 -49.78 -6.26 -18.01
N VAL A 649 -50.15 -5.54 -16.95
CA VAL A 649 -51.21 -4.51 -16.95
C VAL A 649 -50.62 -3.10 -16.84
N GLY A 650 -49.29 -2.98 -16.76
CA GLY A 650 -48.56 -1.70 -16.70
C GLY A 650 -48.35 -1.15 -15.29
N ASN A 651 -48.58 -1.92 -14.23
CA ASN A 651 -48.31 -1.48 -12.86
C ASN A 651 -46.83 -1.61 -12.52
N THR A 652 -46.35 -0.71 -11.67
CA THR A 652 -44.94 -0.63 -11.22
C THR A 652 -44.75 -1.00 -9.76
N GLN A 653 -45.85 -1.35 -9.10
CA GLN A 653 -45.91 -1.81 -7.73
C GLN A 653 -47.18 -2.62 -7.51
N GLY A 654 -47.15 -3.54 -6.56
CA GLY A 654 -48.30 -4.39 -6.25
C GLY A 654 -48.10 -5.19 -4.98
N ILE A 655 -49.03 -6.14 -4.74
CA ILE A 655 -48.97 -7.09 -3.64
C ILE A 655 -49.06 -8.49 -4.23
N LYS A 656 -48.10 -9.35 -3.88
CA LYS A 656 -48.03 -10.76 -4.29
C LYS A 656 -49.16 -11.58 -3.66
N ALA A 657 -49.39 -12.78 -4.17
CA ALA A 657 -50.42 -13.69 -3.64
C ALA A 657 -50.19 -14.10 -2.17
N ASN A 658 -48.95 -14.00 -1.69
CA ASN A 658 -48.54 -14.25 -0.31
C ASN A 658 -48.61 -13.00 0.60
N ALA A 659 -49.14 -11.88 0.10
CA ALA A 659 -49.26 -10.58 0.76
C ALA A 659 -47.98 -9.73 0.87
N ASP A 660 -46.87 -10.13 0.23
CA ASP A 660 -45.67 -9.31 0.19
C ASP A 660 -45.79 -8.19 -0.85
N PRO A 661 -45.41 -6.95 -0.53
CA PRO A 661 -45.41 -5.87 -1.50
C PRO A 661 -44.25 -6.02 -2.48
N TRP A 662 -44.38 -5.45 -3.68
CA TRP A 662 -43.32 -5.37 -4.68
C TRP A 662 -43.35 -4.07 -5.46
N GLY A 663 -42.23 -3.73 -6.11
CA GLY A 663 -42.10 -2.59 -7.02
C GLY A 663 -41.26 -1.45 -6.46
N ILE A 664 -41.44 -0.26 -7.04
CA ILE A 664 -40.62 0.92 -6.75
C ILE A 664 -40.57 1.21 -5.23
N GLY A 665 -39.36 1.36 -4.70
CA GLY A 665 -39.06 1.60 -3.29
C GLY A 665 -38.89 0.33 -2.46
N LEU A 666 -38.94 -0.85 -3.07
CA LEU A 666 -38.68 -2.13 -2.43
C LEU A 666 -37.50 -2.82 -3.12
N LEU A 667 -36.48 -3.14 -2.33
CA LEU A 667 -35.28 -3.81 -2.80
C LEU A 667 -35.54 -5.31 -2.99
N ASP A 668 -36.10 -5.68 -4.14
CA ASP A 668 -36.38 -7.08 -4.48
C ASP A 668 -35.34 -7.57 -5.51
N HIS A 669 -34.27 -8.23 -5.02
CA HIS A 669 -33.34 -9.01 -5.85
C HIS A 669 -33.81 -10.47 -5.83
N GLU A 670 -34.70 -10.83 -6.76
CA GLU A 670 -35.33 -12.16 -6.80
C GLU A 670 -34.37 -13.30 -7.14
N ALA A 671 -33.26 -12.99 -7.78
CA ALA A 671 -32.15 -13.90 -7.98
C ALA A 671 -30.85 -13.10 -7.92
N ASP A 672 -29.84 -13.63 -7.24
CA ASP A 672 -28.45 -13.19 -7.35
C ASP A 672 -27.73 -14.06 -8.39
N PRO A 673 -27.64 -13.62 -9.66
CA PRO A 673 -27.08 -14.47 -10.69
C PRO A 673 -25.56 -14.65 -10.50
N ALA A 674 -24.90 -13.81 -9.70
CA ALA A 674 -23.51 -14.00 -9.29
C ALA A 674 -23.33 -15.18 -8.32
N ARG A 675 -24.40 -15.62 -7.65
CA ARG A 675 -24.46 -16.88 -6.88
C ARG A 675 -24.90 -18.08 -7.70
N GLY A 676 -25.13 -17.90 -9.01
CA GLY A 676 -25.72 -18.93 -9.87
C GLY A 676 -27.18 -19.21 -9.55
N GLU A 677 -27.87 -18.28 -8.88
CA GLU A 677 -29.31 -18.35 -8.69
C GLU A 677 -29.98 -18.10 -10.05
N ILE A 678 -30.71 -19.11 -10.52
CA ILE A 678 -31.57 -19.03 -11.70
C ILE A 678 -32.98 -19.03 -11.16
N TRP A 679 -33.86 -18.24 -11.77
CA TRP A 679 -35.29 -18.32 -11.51
C TRP A 679 -35.76 -19.77 -11.52
N SER A 680 -36.28 -20.23 -10.41
CA SER A 680 -36.79 -21.59 -10.22
C SER A 680 -38.24 -21.54 -9.73
N ASP A 681 -38.95 -22.67 -9.72
CA ASP A 681 -40.30 -22.73 -9.10
C ASP A 681 -40.21 -22.88 -7.55
N GLY A 682 -39.03 -22.62 -6.96
CA GLY A 682 -38.72 -22.79 -5.54
C GLY A 682 -39.29 -21.68 -4.64
N ALA A 683 -39.24 -21.92 -3.32
CA ALA A 683 -39.72 -20.96 -2.32
C ALA A 683 -39.08 -19.56 -2.34
N PRO A 684 -37.81 -19.36 -2.77
CA PRO A 684 -37.23 -18.02 -2.95
C PRO A 684 -37.86 -17.24 -4.12
N ASP A 685 -38.27 -17.91 -5.19
CA ASP A 685 -38.78 -17.29 -6.43
C ASP A 685 -40.31 -17.11 -6.43
N GLN A 686 -41.03 -17.84 -5.57
CA GLN A 686 -42.43 -17.53 -5.23
C GLN A 686 -42.60 -16.16 -4.55
N LEU A 687 -41.48 -15.55 -4.16
CA LEU A 687 -41.37 -14.20 -3.61
C LEU A 687 -41.03 -13.18 -4.70
N GLY A 688 -41.22 -13.46 -6.00
CA GLY A 688 -40.90 -12.52 -7.08
C GLY A 688 -42.04 -11.62 -7.58
N VAL A 689 -41.67 -10.52 -8.26
CA VAL A 689 -42.48 -9.46 -8.89
C VAL A 689 -43.20 -10.01 -10.13
N TRP A 690 -42.65 -11.05 -10.74
CA TRP A 690 -43.18 -11.65 -11.96
C TRP A 690 -44.28 -12.66 -11.64
N GLY A 691 -45.49 -12.38 -12.14
CA GLY A 691 -46.63 -13.31 -12.04
C GLY A 691 -46.59 -14.48 -13.02
N GLU A 692 -45.51 -14.62 -13.79
CA GLU A 692 -45.34 -15.65 -14.82
C GLU A 692 -44.43 -16.77 -14.31
N SER A 693 -44.75 -18.03 -14.64
CA SER A 693 -43.90 -19.17 -14.31
C SER A 693 -42.58 -19.08 -15.06
N CYS A 694 -41.47 -19.36 -14.37
CA CYS A 694 -40.17 -19.47 -15.03
C CYS A 694 -40.23 -20.59 -16.07
N THR A 695 -40.11 -20.23 -17.35
CA THR A 695 -40.01 -21.20 -18.45
C THR A 695 -38.55 -21.57 -18.77
N ALA A 696 -37.61 -20.95 -18.08
CA ALA A 696 -36.19 -21.17 -18.27
C ALA A 696 -35.70 -22.42 -17.50
N SER A 697 -34.71 -23.11 -18.06
CA SER A 697 -34.05 -24.28 -17.50
C SER A 697 -32.59 -23.94 -17.24
N PRO A 698 -32.03 -24.34 -16.09
CA PRO A 698 -30.60 -24.26 -15.85
C PRO A 698 -29.80 -24.87 -17.01
N GLN A 699 -28.72 -24.20 -17.42
CA GLN A 699 -27.78 -24.64 -18.46
C GLN A 699 -28.37 -24.77 -19.89
N ALA A 700 -29.61 -24.33 -20.12
CA ALA A 700 -30.17 -24.24 -21.45
C ALA A 700 -29.73 -22.94 -22.15
N ILE A 701 -29.52 -23.00 -23.46
CA ILE A 701 -29.22 -21.84 -24.31
C ILE A 701 -30.45 -21.57 -25.17
N TYR A 702 -30.83 -20.30 -25.25
CA TYR A 702 -32.07 -19.83 -25.87
C TYR A 702 -31.81 -19.19 -27.22
N ARG A 703 -32.86 -18.98 -28.02
CA ARG A 703 -32.75 -18.20 -29.26
C ARG A 703 -32.54 -16.72 -28.93
N VAL A 704 -32.12 -15.96 -29.93
CA VAL A 704 -31.99 -14.52 -29.80
C VAL A 704 -33.33 -13.90 -29.41
N GLY A 705 -33.38 -13.25 -28.24
CA GLY A 705 -34.56 -12.57 -27.73
C GLY A 705 -35.57 -13.44 -26.95
N ASP A 706 -35.31 -14.74 -26.80
CA ASP A 706 -36.08 -15.67 -25.95
C ASP A 706 -35.67 -15.61 -24.47
#